data_AF-A0A5C6BQS6-F1
#
_entry.id   AF-A0A5C6BQS6-F1
#
_cell.length_a   1.000
_cell.length_b   1.000
_cell.length_c   1.000
_cell.angle_alpha   90.00
_cell.angle_beta   90.00
_cell.angle_gamma   90.00
#
_symmetry.space_group_name_H-M   'P 1'
#
loop_
_entity.id
_entity.type
_entity.pdbx_description
1 polymer ?
#
loop_
_entity_poly.entity_id
_entity_poly.type
_entity_poly.pdbx_seq_one_letter_code
_entity_poly.pdbx_strand_id
1 'polypeptide(L)'
;MSDPPARPQALPPRLSWALGMVIGGTLAYCIGLQMLLEDQSLSSNMISSGLWRKVVSIFGGEVKANPAANALTAVVPFFRLLLINGTASVVTWLAGAFWLSRKRGEEYVDSLAYWGWRGWPWLLLPFVWQILWLISLGGTWNPFVTASTPFWLAISCAGWGATFFTLALPRQDSQTIDATPPQRVPWALWLGIALFVGCFFAMNRQLYYGLQTPHGDSAMYEEHLWNLTHGKGFRSFLDYNTERQPPEFRLFLGEHIQVVHVLLLPVYLIWRSHLTLELCETIALASGALAVFFIGRRHSGSRRGAALLAGAYLLYFPLHFLDIEIDFKTFRPICFGVPAILFALDQWERGRVKTMLLLLAVALSAKEDYAMILAPLGIWIALHRQAEADHPLPRKRLWWLGGCMALFGVLYLMLVIKFAIPYFRGGDVHYVRYFPEDLGATPGEMVRNVFIHPLRVAGYLFTPGNLLFALYLLLPLGGLPLLSPTRLAVAAPLFGVLCLNQLARDTQHHFHAPLIPILFWAAAASLTTTARFRPRWAFACALCTGLFFSVGPTGIAFWDPASAYYWERWYVPGERAEKFAEVIEQIPAESKVASTDFVHPRFTHYARSYDYSDYRPVVPDDTDYIVIDTRHRYSNIKLPSEVKEFRDNPQTWELLPDRTDGYFIVLRRRR
;
A
#
# COMPACT_ATOMS: atom_id res chain seq x y z
N MET A 1 -50.80 13.80 -20.36
CA MET A 1 -49.37 13.49 -20.53
C MET A 1 -49.23 11.99 -20.36
N SER A 2 -49.06 11.27 -21.47
CA SER A 2 -48.85 9.82 -21.48
C SER A 2 -47.49 9.51 -20.86
N ASP A 3 -47.44 8.50 -19.98
CA ASP A 3 -46.19 7.95 -19.48
C ASP A 3 -45.27 7.62 -20.68
N PRO A 4 -43.96 7.92 -20.61
CA PRO A 4 -43.03 7.52 -21.65
C PRO A 4 -43.06 5.98 -21.76
N PRO A 5 -43.08 5.42 -22.98
CA PRO A 5 -43.10 3.98 -23.16
C PRO A 5 -41.89 3.36 -22.45
N ALA A 6 -42.14 2.32 -21.66
CA ALA A 6 -41.10 1.52 -21.03
C ALA A 6 -40.05 1.17 -22.10
N ARG A 7 -38.77 1.45 -21.84
CA ARG A 7 -37.68 1.07 -22.76
C ARG A 7 -37.86 -0.40 -23.13
N PRO A 8 -37.81 -0.77 -24.42
CA PRO A 8 -38.01 -2.14 -24.86
C PRO A 8 -37.06 -3.07 -24.09
N GLN A 9 -37.62 -4.11 -23.48
CA GLN A 9 -36.86 -5.12 -22.77
C GLN A 9 -35.86 -5.73 -23.75
N ALA A 10 -34.56 -5.63 -23.44
CA ALA A 10 -33.56 -6.34 -24.22
C ALA A 10 -33.80 -7.85 -24.03
N LEU A 11 -34.24 -8.52 -25.11
CA LEU A 11 -34.48 -9.96 -25.10
C LEU A 11 -33.26 -10.71 -24.51
N PRO A 12 -33.48 -11.75 -23.70
CA PRO A 12 -32.40 -12.58 -23.20
C PRO A 12 -31.58 -13.15 -24.37
N PRO A 13 -30.25 -13.31 -24.20
CA PRO A 13 -29.45 -14.01 -25.19
C PRO A 13 -29.98 -15.45 -25.35
N ARG A 14 -29.77 -16.07 -26.51
CA ARG A 14 -30.18 -17.47 -26.71
C ARG A 14 -29.45 -18.36 -25.70
N LEU A 15 -30.17 -19.27 -25.05
CA LEU A 15 -29.58 -20.22 -24.08
C LEU A 15 -28.41 -21.01 -24.68
N SER A 16 -28.51 -21.36 -25.98
CA SER A 16 -27.42 -22.04 -26.70
C SER A 16 -26.13 -21.24 -26.76
N TRP A 17 -26.20 -19.91 -26.86
CA TRP A 17 -25.02 -19.04 -26.82
C TRP A 17 -24.43 -18.96 -25.42
N ALA A 18 -25.28 -18.89 -24.40
CA ALA A 18 -24.83 -18.93 -23.01
C ALA A 18 -24.15 -20.26 -22.67
N LEU A 19 -24.71 -21.39 -23.11
CA LEU A 19 -24.12 -22.71 -22.95
C LEU A 19 -22.76 -22.81 -23.67
N GLY A 20 -22.68 -22.34 -24.92
CA GLY A 20 -21.41 -22.30 -25.66
C GLY A 20 -20.34 -21.45 -24.94
N MET A 21 -20.74 -20.31 -24.37
CA MET A 21 -19.83 -19.47 -23.59
C MET A 21 -19.41 -20.11 -22.27
N VAL A 22 -20.31 -20.83 -21.59
CA VAL A 22 -19.99 -21.56 -20.36
C VAL A 22 -18.95 -22.64 -20.63
N ILE A 23 -19.17 -23.45 -21.67
CA ILE A 23 -18.24 -24.51 -22.08
C ILE A 23 -16.90 -23.91 -22.52
N GLY A 24 -16.93 -22.95 -23.46
CA GLY A 24 -15.74 -22.32 -24.02
C GLY A 24 -14.92 -21.58 -22.97
N GLY A 25 -15.56 -20.79 -22.11
CA GLY A 25 -14.91 -20.08 -21.01
C GLY A 25 -14.27 -21.02 -19.99
N THR A 26 -14.94 -22.13 -19.67
CA THR A 26 -14.40 -23.15 -18.76
C THR A 26 -13.18 -23.85 -19.36
N LEU A 27 -13.26 -24.26 -20.63
CA LEU A 27 -12.15 -24.91 -21.32
C LEU A 27 -10.94 -23.97 -21.42
N ALA A 28 -11.16 -22.72 -21.81
CA ALA A 28 -10.11 -21.71 -21.88
C ALA A 28 -9.46 -21.49 -20.51
N TYR A 29 -10.25 -21.34 -19.44
CA TYR A 29 -9.72 -21.23 -18.08
C TYR A 29 -8.90 -22.45 -17.67
N CYS A 30 -9.33 -23.66 -18.04
CA CYS A 30 -8.62 -24.88 -17.71
C CYS A 30 -7.27 -24.99 -18.43
N ILE A 31 -7.23 -24.67 -19.73
CA ILE A 31 -5.98 -24.58 -20.50
C ILE A 31 -5.06 -23.55 -19.85
N GLY A 32 -5.66 -22.41 -19.50
CA GLY A 32 -5.03 -21.34 -18.75
C GLY A 32 -4.32 -21.85 -17.49
N LEU A 33 -5.11 -22.42 -16.59
CA LEU A 33 -4.63 -22.88 -15.30
C LEU A 33 -3.58 -24.00 -15.45
N GLN A 34 -3.73 -24.89 -16.43
CA GLN A 34 -2.76 -25.95 -16.69
C GLN A 34 -1.37 -25.36 -16.98
N MET A 35 -1.25 -24.42 -17.93
CA MET A 35 0.05 -23.85 -18.29
C MET A 35 0.72 -23.12 -17.11
N LEU A 36 -0.07 -22.44 -16.27
CA LEU A 36 0.43 -21.78 -15.06
C LEU A 36 0.97 -22.77 -14.02
N LEU A 37 0.33 -23.93 -13.92
CA LEU A 37 0.72 -24.97 -12.97
C LEU A 37 1.86 -25.84 -13.49
N GLU A 38 2.09 -25.92 -14.80
CA GLU A 38 3.18 -26.71 -15.39
C GLU A 38 4.56 -26.05 -15.24
N ASP A 39 4.62 -24.74 -14.98
CA ASP A 39 5.87 -24.00 -14.74
C ASP A 39 5.79 -23.19 -13.43
N GLN A 40 6.63 -23.54 -12.45
CA GLN A 40 6.66 -22.87 -11.16
C GLN A 40 7.11 -21.40 -11.25
N SER A 41 7.88 -21.02 -12.26
CA SER A 41 8.33 -19.63 -12.44
C SER A 41 7.15 -18.70 -12.71
N LEU A 42 6.12 -19.16 -13.42
CA LEU A 42 4.89 -18.41 -13.71
C LEU A 42 4.03 -18.20 -12.47
N SER A 43 4.04 -19.18 -11.56
CA SER A 43 3.28 -19.16 -10.31
C SER A 43 4.03 -18.51 -9.14
N SER A 44 5.33 -18.26 -9.29
CA SER A 44 6.21 -17.79 -8.19
C SER A 44 5.80 -16.44 -7.60
N ASN A 45 5.20 -15.57 -8.41
CA ASN A 45 4.66 -14.27 -7.97
C ASN A 45 3.26 -14.37 -7.34
N MET A 46 2.65 -15.56 -7.33
CA MET A 46 1.29 -15.80 -6.84
C MET A 46 1.27 -16.60 -5.54
N ILE A 47 2.04 -17.68 -5.50
CA ILE A 47 2.05 -18.68 -4.43
C ILE A 47 3.47 -19.20 -4.24
N SER A 48 3.84 -19.57 -3.01
CA SER A 48 5.16 -20.15 -2.77
C SER A 48 5.34 -21.47 -3.53
N SER A 49 6.60 -21.91 -3.68
CA SER A 49 6.91 -23.22 -4.22
C SER A 49 6.24 -24.36 -3.43
N GLY A 50 6.13 -24.23 -2.11
CA GLY A 50 5.46 -25.21 -1.24
C GLY A 50 3.97 -25.31 -1.53
N LEU A 51 3.27 -24.18 -1.63
CA LEU A 51 1.85 -24.14 -1.96
C LEU A 51 1.59 -24.58 -3.40
N TRP A 52 2.44 -24.18 -4.35
CA TRP A 52 2.37 -24.63 -5.75
C TRP A 52 2.42 -26.16 -5.86
N ARG A 53 3.35 -26.83 -5.15
CA ARG A 53 3.40 -28.31 -5.13
C ARG A 53 2.10 -28.94 -4.61
N LYS A 54 1.50 -28.36 -3.57
CA LYS A 54 0.22 -28.81 -3.03
C LYS A 54 -0.90 -28.65 -4.06
N VAL A 55 -0.97 -27.50 -4.74
CA VAL A 55 -1.97 -27.25 -5.79
C VAL A 55 -1.80 -28.22 -6.96
N VAL A 56 -0.58 -28.44 -7.44
CA VAL A 56 -0.27 -29.44 -8.48
C VAL A 56 -0.73 -30.83 -8.05
N SER A 57 -0.47 -31.23 -6.80
CA SER A 57 -0.89 -32.52 -6.24
C SER A 57 -2.41 -32.68 -6.18
N ILE A 58 -3.17 -31.62 -5.83
CA ILE A 58 -4.64 -31.64 -5.83
C ILE A 58 -5.19 -32.01 -7.21
N PHE A 59 -4.56 -31.53 -8.29
CA PHE A 59 -4.95 -31.86 -9.66
C PHE A 59 -4.36 -33.20 -10.15
N GLY A 60 -3.66 -33.94 -9.30
CA GLY A 60 -3.00 -35.21 -9.63
C GLY A 60 -1.76 -35.04 -10.50
N GLY A 61 -1.14 -33.87 -10.47
CA GLY A 61 0.08 -33.60 -11.21
C GLY A 61 1.34 -34.10 -10.51
N GLU A 62 2.36 -34.37 -11.31
CA GLU A 62 3.67 -34.81 -10.85
C GLU A 62 4.70 -33.71 -11.08
N VAL A 63 5.41 -33.34 -10.01
CA VAL A 63 6.46 -32.33 -10.05
C VAL A 63 7.75 -32.96 -10.54
N LYS A 64 8.39 -32.33 -11.51
CA LYS A 64 9.68 -32.72 -12.07
C LYS A 64 10.69 -31.59 -11.84
N ALA A 65 11.91 -31.97 -11.47
CA ALA A 65 13.02 -31.03 -11.51
C ALA A 65 13.44 -30.84 -12.97
N ASN A 66 13.66 -29.60 -13.40
CA ASN A 66 14.32 -29.29 -14.66
C ASN A 66 15.76 -28.83 -14.36
N PRO A 67 16.76 -29.74 -14.43
CA PRO A 67 18.14 -29.42 -14.06
C PRO A 67 18.77 -28.33 -14.93
N ALA A 68 18.30 -28.18 -16.18
CA ALA A 68 18.87 -27.23 -17.14
C ALA A 68 18.45 -25.76 -16.86
N ALA A 69 17.33 -25.55 -16.18
CA ALA A 69 16.78 -24.21 -15.93
C ALA A 69 16.77 -23.82 -14.43
N ASN A 70 17.30 -24.69 -13.56
CA ASN A 70 17.17 -24.57 -12.10
C ASN A 70 15.71 -24.27 -11.67
N ALA A 71 14.75 -24.89 -12.37
CA ALA A 71 13.32 -24.60 -12.25
C ALA A 71 12.54 -25.88 -11.93
N LEU A 72 11.41 -25.72 -11.23
CA LEU A 72 10.45 -26.78 -10.99
C LEU A 72 9.37 -26.73 -12.08
N THR A 73 9.14 -27.85 -12.75
CA THR A 73 8.04 -28.03 -13.68
C THR A 73 7.08 -29.08 -13.16
N ALA A 74 5.88 -29.14 -13.70
CA ALA A 74 4.92 -30.19 -13.39
C ALA A 74 4.27 -30.71 -14.67
N VAL A 75 3.79 -31.95 -14.61
CA VAL A 75 2.86 -32.49 -15.61
C VAL A 75 1.50 -32.57 -14.93
N VAL A 76 0.55 -31.74 -15.38
CA VAL A 76 -0.79 -31.66 -14.77
C VAL A 76 -1.81 -32.35 -15.68
N PRO A 77 -2.51 -33.41 -15.22
CA PRO A 77 -3.50 -34.09 -16.03
C PRO A 77 -4.69 -33.18 -16.39
N PHE A 78 -4.75 -32.74 -17.65
CA PHE A 78 -5.80 -31.84 -18.13
C PHE A 78 -7.22 -32.34 -17.83
N PHE A 79 -7.47 -33.65 -17.99
CA PHE A 79 -8.79 -34.23 -17.73
C PHE A 79 -9.25 -34.05 -16.27
N ARG A 80 -8.36 -34.22 -15.28
CA ARG A 80 -8.69 -34.01 -13.87
C ARG A 80 -8.97 -32.54 -13.59
N LEU A 81 -8.15 -31.66 -14.15
CA LEU A 81 -8.30 -30.22 -14.04
C LEU A 81 -9.66 -29.77 -14.64
N LEU A 82 -10.01 -30.28 -15.81
CA LEU A 82 -11.30 -30.02 -16.47
C LEU A 82 -12.47 -30.61 -15.69
N LEU A 83 -12.35 -31.80 -15.11
CA LEU A 83 -13.41 -32.42 -14.33
C LEU A 83 -13.75 -31.59 -13.08
N ILE A 84 -12.73 -31.18 -12.31
CA ILE A 84 -12.91 -30.38 -11.09
C ILE A 84 -13.48 -28.99 -11.43
N ASN A 85 -12.81 -28.25 -12.32
CA ASN A 85 -13.23 -26.90 -12.67
C ASN A 85 -14.54 -26.89 -13.47
N GLY A 86 -14.75 -27.87 -14.34
CA GLY A 86 -15.99 -28.05 -15.09
C GLY A 86 -17.18 -28.35 -14.18
N THR A 87 -17.00 -29.20 -13.17
CA THR A 87 -18.05 -29.44 -12.16
C THR A 87 -18.38 -28.17 -11.40
N ALA A 88 -17.36 -27.44 -10.91
CA ALA A 88 -17.55 -26.16 -10.23
C ALA A 88 -18.26 -25.12 -11.14
N SER A 89 -17.89 -25.09 -12.41
CA SER A 89 -18.48 -24.22 -13.44
C SER A 89 -19.97 -24.52 -13.64
N VAL A 90 -20.34 -25.78 -13.82
CA VAL A 90 -21.74 -26.19 -13.98
C VAL A 90 -22.54 -25.89 -12.72
N VAL A 91 -22.02 -26.25 -11.53
CA VAL A 91 -22.69 -26.01 -10.25
C VAL A 91 -22.93 -24.51 -10.04
N THR A 92 -21.93 -23.66 -10.24
CA THR A 92 -22.06 -22.21 -10.06
C THR A 92 -22.94 -21.55 -11.12
N TRP A 93 -22.99 -22.09 -12.34
CA TRP A 93 -23.93 -21.63 -13.36
C TRP A 93 -25.37 -21.94 -12.99
N LEU A 94 -25.67 -23.19 -12.66
CA LEU A 94 -27.01 -23.66 -12.32
C LEU A 94 -27.53 -23.02 -11.02
N ALA A 95 -26.72 -23.04 -9.95
CA ALA A 95 -27.08 -22.46 -8.66
C ALA A 95 -27.17 -20.93 -8.71
N GLY A 96 -26.23 -20.29 -9.42
CA GLY A 96 -26.24 -18.84 -9.63
C GLY A 96 -27.50 -18.39 -10.37
N ALA A 97 -27.87 -19.08 -11.46
CA ALA A 97 -29.10 -18.80 -12.18
C ALA A 97 -30.35 -19.02 -11.33
N PHE A 98 -30.35 -20.03 -10.46
CA PHE A 98 -31.49 -20.32 -9.59
C PHE A 98 -31.70 -19.18 -8.61
N TRP A 99 -30.60 -18.72 -8.00
CA TRP A 99 -30.62 -17.58 -7.09
C TRP A 99 -31.05 -16.27 -7.80
N LEU A 100 -30.55 -16.02 -9.01
CA LEU A 100 -30.93 -14.85 -9.81
C LEU A 100 -32.44 -14.87 -10.17
N SER A 101 -32.94 -16.03 -10.60
CA SER A 101 -34.36 -16.24 -10.92
C SER A 101 -35.24 -15.93 -9.70
N ARG A 102 -34.88 -16.46 -8.52
CA ARG A 102 -35.60 -16.18 -7.27
C ARG A 102 -35.53 -14.71 -6.85
N LYS A 103 -34.39 -14.05 -7.05
CA LYS A 103 -34.21 -12.63 -6.67
C LYS A 103 -34.93 -11.66 -7.60
N ARG A 104 -35.07 -12.00 -8.89
CA ARG A 104 -35.65 -11.13 -9.91
C ARG A 104 -37.10 -11.46 -10.26
N GLY A 105 -37.59 -12.64 -9.88
CA GLY A 105 -38.87 -13.15 -10.36
C GLY A 105 -38.86 -13.45 -11.87
N GLU A 106 -37.69 -13.75 -12.43
CA GLU A 106 -37.50 -14.09 -13.85
C GLU A 106 -37.51 -15.61 -14.04
N GLU A 107 -37.81 -16.07 -15.25
CA GLU A 107 -37.71 -17.49 -15.58
C GLU A 107 -36.28 -18.01 -15.35
N TYR A 108 -36.18 -19.26 -14.90
CA TYR A 108 -34.89 -19.88 -14.63
C TYR A 108 -34.02 -19.97 -15.89
N VAL A 109 -34.64 -20.22 -17.05
CA VAL A 109 -33.98 -20.30 -18.36
C VAL A 109 -33.36 -18.96 -18.75
N ASP A 110 -34.07 -17.85 -18.55
CA ASP A 110 -33.54 -16.51 -18.81
C ASP A 110 -32.37 -16.18 -17.89
N SER A 111 -32.48 -16.58 -16.62
CA SER A 111 -31.40 -16.39 -15.65
C SER A 111 -30.15 -17.19 -16.01
N LEU A 112 -30.30 -18.42 -16.51
CA LEU A 112 -29.20 -19.22 -17.07
C LEU A 112 -28.57 -18.52 -18.26
N ALA A 113 -29.39 -18.02 -19.19
CA ALA A 113 -28.92 -17.35 -20.39
C ALA A 113 -28.13 -16.07 -20.07
N TYR A 114 -28.65 -15.19 -19.21
CA TYR A 114 -27.94 -13.97 -18.81
C TYR A 114 -26.67 -14.26 -18.02
N TRP A 115 -26.72 -15.20 -17.07
CA TRP A 115 -25.58 -15.49 -16.22
C TRP A 115 -24.43 -16.12 -17.01
N GLY A 116 -24.73 -17.12 -17.84
CA GLY A 116 -23.73 -17.76 -18.70
C GLY A 116 -23.11 -16.77 -19.68
N TRP A 117 -23.94 -15.97 -20.36
CA TRP A 117 -23.47 -15.01 -21.37
C TRP A 117 -22.61 -13.87 -20.80
N ARG A 118 -22.91 -13.40 -19.58
CA ARG A 118 -22.20 -12.26 -18.98
C ARG A 118 -21.07 -12.68 -18.04
N GLY A 119 -21.19 -13.82 -17.37
CA GLY A 119 -20.23 -14.30 -16.37
C GLY A 119 -19.02 -14.99 -16.98
N TRP A 120 -19.22 -15.92 -17.91
CA TRP A 120 -18.15 -16.77 -18.43
C TRP A 120 -17.14 -16.09 -19.38
N PRO A 121 -17.44 -14.96 -20.06
CA PRO A 121 -16.40 -14.23 -20.79
C PRO A 121 -15.20 -13.84 -19.91
N TRP A 122 -15.39 -13.62 -18.61
CA TRP A 122 -14.30 -13.30 -17.68
C TRP A 122 -13.30 -14.45 -17.52
N LEU A 123 -13.73 -15.69 -17.72
CA LEU A 123 -12.88 -16.88 -17.65
C LEU A 123 -12.00 -17.08 -18.89
N LEU A 124 -12.22 -16.30 -19.95
CA LEU A 124 -11.34 -16.27 -21.13
C LEU A 124 -10.04 -15.49 -20.85
N LEU A 125 -10.05 -14.57 -19.88
CA LEU A 125 -8.97 -13.63 -19.65
C LEU A 125 -7.63 -14.32 -19.31
N PRO A 126 -7.56 -15.33 -18.42
CA PRO A 126 -6.30 -16.03 -18.13
C PRO A 126 -5.71 -16.72 -19.35
N PHE A 127 -6.56 -17.30 -20.21
CA PHE A 127 -6.13 -17.93 -21.46
C PHE A 127 -5.56 -16.92 -22.45
N VAL A 128 -6.27 -15.81 -22.67
CA VAL A 128 -5.79 -14.71 -23.55
C VAL A 128 -4.45 -14.17 -23.03
N TRP A 129 -4.33 -14.00 -21.72
CA TRP A 129 -3.09 -13.51 -21.11
C TRP A 129 -1.92 -14.47 -21.35
N GLN A 130 -2.16 -15.77 -21.35
CA GLN A 130 -1.11 -16.75 -21.59
C GLN A 130 -0.68 -16.86 -23.04
N ILE A 131 -1.59 -16.60 -23.98
CA ILE A 131 -1.19 -16.43 -25.39
C ILE A 131 -0.22 -15.26 -25.50
N LEU A 132 -0.49 -14.13 -24.83
CA LEU A 132 0.43 -12.99 -24.81
C LEU A 132 1.77 -13.36 -24.15
N TRP A 133 1.75 -14.18 -23.10
CA TRP A 133 2.97 -14.70 -22.49
C TRP A 133 3.78 -15.56 -23.46
N LEU A 134 3.16 -16.52 -24.15
CA LEU A 134 3.83 -17.35 -25.16
C LEU A 134 4.46 -16.51 -26.27
N ILE A 135 3.75 -15.48 -26.75
CA ILE A 135 4.26 -14.56 -27.77
C ILE A 135 5.43 -13.73 -27.23
N SER A 136 5.46 -13.45 -25.93
CA SER A 136 6.52 -12.67 -25.30
C SER A 136 7.80 -13.46 -24.99
N LEU A 137 7.80 -14.79 -25.12
CA LEU A 137 8.94 -15.64 -24.75
C LEU A 137 10.23 -15.19 -25.45
N GLY A 138 11.29 -14.99 -24.67
CA GLY A 138 12.59 -14.51 -25.16
C GLY A 138 12.64 -13.02 -25.52
N GLY A 139 11.55 -12.26 -25.33
CA GLY A 139 11.49 -10.83 -25.56
C GLY A 139 11.73 -9.98 -24.30
N THR A 140 12.03 -8.69 -24.51
CA THR A 140 12.26 -7.70 -23.43
C THR A 140 11.06 -7.48 -22.49
N TRP A 141 9.86 -7.86 -22.93
CA TRP A 141 8.60 -7.72 -22.17
C TRP A 141 8.22 -8.96 -21.37
N ASN A 142 8.92 -10.09 -21.55
CA ASN A 142 8.60 -11.34 -20.84
C ASN A 142 8.53 -11.19 -19.31
N PRO A 143 9.43 -10.44 -18.64
CA PRO A 143 9.35 -10.23 -17.19
C PRO A 143 8.06 -9.53 -16.76
N PHE A 144 7.61 -8.52 -17.51
CA PHE A 144 6.34 -7.82 -17.24
C PHE A 144 5.14 -8.74 -17.40
N VAL A 145 5.12 -9.53 -18.48
CA VAL A 145 3.99 -10.43 -18.75
C VAL A 145 3.87 -11.49 -17.67
N THR A 146 5.01 -12.03 -17.24
CA THR A 146 5.10 -13.00 -16.14
C THR A 146 4.68 -12.38 -14.81
N ALA A 147 5.24 -11.21 -14.45
CA ALA A 147 4.95 -10.54 -13.18
C ALA A 147 3.52 -10.03 -13.04
N SER A 148 2.84 -9.72 -14.16
CA SER A 148 1.46 -9.23 -14.12
C SER A 148 0.38 -10.33 -14.16
N THR A 149 0.76 -11.59 -14.35
CA THR A 149 -0.15 -12.75 -14.33
C THR A 149 -1.14 -12.79 -13.15
N PRO A 150 -0.73 -12.56 -11.89
CA PRO A 150 -1.67 -12.58 -10.75
C PRO A 150 -2.80 -11.56 -10.91
N PHE A 151 -2.52 -10.40 -11.53
CA PHE A 151 -3.55 -9.40 -11.76
C PHE A 151 -4.64 -9.90 -12.69
N TRP A 152 -4.30 -10.55 -13.79
CA TRP A 152 -5.30 -10.97 -14.77
C TRP A 152 -6.19 -12.10 -14.24
N LEU A 153 -5.65 -12.95 -13.36
CA LEU A 153 -6.44 -13.90 -12.58
C LEU A 153 -7.34 -13.18 -11.59
N ALA A 154 -6.83 -12.18 -10.86
CA ALA A 154 -7.64 -11.36 -9.97
C ALA A 154 -8.77 -10.61 -10.71
N ILE A 155 -8.50 -10.02 -11.87
CA ILE A 155 -9.45 -9.30 -12.72
C ILE A 155 -10.50 -10.27 -13.30
N SER A 156 -10.10 -11.49 -13.66
CA SER A 156 -11.03 -12.55 -14.08
C SER A 156 -12.02 -12.89 -12.97
N CYS A 157 -11.53 -13.19 -11.76
CA CYS A 157 -12.37 -13.47 -10.59
C CYS A 157 -13.25 -12.27 -10.19
N ALA A 158 -12.66 -11.07 -10.18
CA ALA A 158 -13.35 -9.83 -9.83
C ALA A 158 -14.49 -9.54 -10.81
N GLY A 159 -14.25 -9.75 -12.11
CA GLY A 159 -15.22 -9.49 -13.16
C GLY A 159 -16.38 -10.47 -13.13
N TRP A 160 -16.08 -11.75 -12.93
CA TRP A 160 -17.07 -12.80 -12.73
C TRP A 160 -17.98 -12.47 -11.54
N GLY A 161 -17.40 -12.16 -10.37
CA GLY A 161 -18.15 -11.82 -9.16
C GLY A 161 -18.92 -10.51 -9.27
N ALA A 162 -18.29 -9.43 -9.73
CA ALA A 162 -18.95 -8.14 -9.92
C ALA A 162 -20.12 -8.22 -10.90
N THR A 163 -20.00 -9.06 -11.93
CA THR A 163 -21.08 -9.33 -12.89
C THR A 163 -22.24 -10.03 -12.20
N PHE A 164 -21.99 -11.10 -11.45
CA PHE A 164 -23.02 -11.82 -10.70
C PHE A 164 -23.81 -10.88 -9.78
N PHE A 165 -23.11 -10.11 -8.93
CA PHE A 165 -23.76 -9.19 -7.98
C PHE A 165 -24.40 -7.97 -8.65
N THR A 166 -24.05 -7.66 -9.90
CA THR A 166 -24.75 -6.63 -10.69
C THR A 166 -26.03 -7.20 -11.30
N LEU A 167 -25.98 -8.43 -11.83
CA LEU A 167 -27.17 -9.14 -12.30
C LEU A 167 -28.13 -9.45 -11.15
N ALA A 168 -27.63 -9.64 -9.92
CA ALA A 168 -28.46 -9.82 -8.73
C ALA A 168 -29.44 -8.68 -8.44
N LEU A 169 -29.17 -7.48 -8.96
CA LEU A 169 -29.99 -6.31 -8.67
C LEU A 169 -31.38 -6.42 -9.34
N PRO A 170 -32.44 -5.99 -8.63
CA PRO A 170 -33.75 -5.79 -9.24
C PRO A 170 -33.65 -4.84 -10.43
N ARG A 171 -34.38 -5.15 -11.52
CA ARG A 171 -34.41 -4.31 -12.72
C ARG A 171 -35.13 -2.97 -12.49
N GLN A 172 -36.06 -2.90 -11.55
CA GLN A 172 -37.03 -1.81 -11.39
C GLN A 172 -36.70 -0.69 -10.38
N ASP A 173 -35.51 -0.63 -9.76
CA ASP A 173 -35.13 0.54 -8.91
C ASP A 173 -34.75 1.78 -9.76
N SER A 174 -35.58 2.12 -10.74
CA SER A 174 -35.67 3.46 -11.31
C SER A 174 -36.78 4.18 -10.55
N GLN A 175 -36.46 5.28 -9.89
CA GLN A 175 -37.38 6.23 -9.22
C GLN A 175 -37.52 6.18 -7.69
N THR A 176 -36.44 5.89 -6.96
CA THR A 176 -36.18 6.67 -5.75
C THR A 176 -34.75 7.18 -5.82
N ILE A 177 -34.57 8.34 -6.47
CA ILE A 177 -33.54 9.25 -6.01
C ILE A 177 -33.92 9.49 -4.56
N ASP A 178 -33.25 8.82 -3.61
CA ASP A 178 -33.50 9.04 -2.20
C ASP A 178 -33.54 10.56 -1.98
N ALA A 179 -34.72 11.10 -1.67
CA ALA A 179 -34.85 12.47 -1.20
C ALA A 179 -33.89 12.59 -0.02
N THR A 180 -32.81 13.36 -0.19
CA THR A 180 -31.56 13.30 0.58
C THR A 180 -31.79 12.98 2.06
N PRO A 181 -31.72 11.68 2.46
CA PRO A 181 -31.72 11.31 3.86
C PRO A 181 -30.34 11.73 4.41
N PRO A 182 -30.19 11.90 5.73
CA PRO A 182 -28.92 12.30 6.32
C PRO A 182 -27.75 11.42 5.82
N GLN A 183 -26.55 12.00 5.71
CA GLN A 183 -25.27 11.38 5.32
C GLN A 183 -24.82 10.26 6.31
N ARG A 184 -25.71 9.34 6.66
CA ARG A 184 -25.43 8.27 7.59
C ARG A 184 -24.56 7.24 6.90
N VAL A 185 -23.32 7.15 7.34
CA VAL A 185 -22.40 6.08 6.99
C VAL A 185 -23.06 4.72 7.32
N PRO A 186 -23.09 3.73 6.42
CA PRO A 186 -23.61 2.40 6.73
C PRO A 186 -22.83 1.74 7.87
N TRP A 187 -23.50 1.00 8.74
CA TRP A 187 -22.85 0.24 9.82
C TRP A 187 -21.81 -0.74 9.27
N ALA A 188 -22.04 -1.31 8.07
CA ALA A 188 -21.10 -2.21 7.42
C ALA A 188 -19.75 -1.53 7.11
N LEU A 189 -19.76 -0.22 6.81
CA LEU A 189 -18.52 0.52 6.62
C LEU A 189 -17.81 0.77 7.95
N TRP A 190 -18.55 1.10 9.02
CA TRP A 190 -17.98 1.20 10.36
C TRP A 190 -17.38 -0.12 10.84
N LEU A 191 -18.03 -1.25 10.55
CA LEU A 191 -17.48 -2.58 10.82
C LEU A 191 -16.21 -2.81 10.01
N GLY A 192 -16.19 -2.45 8.72
CA GLY A 192 -14.99 -2.55 7.88
C GLY A 192 -13.82 -1.73 8.45
N ILE A 193 -14.08 -0.49 8.89
CA ILE A 193 -13.08 0.36 9.55
C ILE A 193 -12.58 -0.30 10.84
N ALA A 194 -13.49 -0.79 11.69
CA ALA A 194 -13.14 -1.44 12.95
C ALA A 194 -12.33 -2.73 12.73
N LEU A 195 -12.66 -3.53 11.71
CA LEU A 195 -11.92 -4.72 11.33
C LEU A 195 -10.53 -4.37 10.80
N PHE A 196 -10.42 -3.36 9.94
CA PHE A 196 -9.13 -2.87 9.46
C PHE A 196 -8.25 -2.45 10.65
N VAL A 197 -8.78 -1.57 11.52
CA VAL A 197 -8.04 -1.08 12.69
C VAL A 197 -7.66 -2.22 13.63
N GLY A 198 -8.60 -3.11 13.96
CA GLY A 198 -8.35 -4.24 14.85
C GLY A 198 -7.30 -5.20 14.30
N CYS A 199 -7.36 -5.53 13.01
CA CYS A 199 -6.40 -6.44 12.38
C CYS A 199 -5.00 -5.85 12.30
N PHE A 200 -4.85 -4.66 11.70
CA PHE A 200 -3.53 -4.05 11.50
C PHE A 200 -2.88 -3.63 12.83
N PHE A 201 -3.66 -3.08 13.76
CA PHE A 201 -3.12 -2.77 15.09
C PHE A 201 -2.71 -4.05 15.85
N ALA A 202 -3.47 -5.13 15.76
CA ALA A 202 -3.06 -6.40 16.37
C ALA A 202 -1.76 -6.93 15.76
N MET A 203 -1.61 -6.83 14.43
CA MET A 203 -0.38 -7.22 13.73
C MET A 203 0.81 -6.35 14.15
N ASN A 204 0.68 -5.02 14.14
CA ASN A 204 1.71 -4.08 14.61
C ASN A 204 2.12 -4.36 16.05
N ARG A 205 1.14 -4.59 16.94
CA ARG A 205 1.39 -5.00 18.33
C ARG A 205 2.24 -6.27 18.41
N GLN A 206 1.95 -7.29 17.60
CA GLN A 206 2.74 -8.52 17.59
C GLN A 206 4.15 -8.31 17.02
N LEU A 207 4.31 -7.47 15.98
CA LEU A 207 5.63 -7.12 15.46
C LEU A 207 6.48 -6.41 16.53
N TYR A 208 5.89 -5.45 17.24
CA TYR A 208 6.56 -4.74 18.33
C TYR A 208 7.00 -5.72 19.42
N TYR A 209 6.09 -6.54 19.97
CA TYR A 209 6.43 -7.53 21.01
C TYR A 209 7.34 -8.66 20.52
N GLY A 210 7.32 -8.99 19.23
CA GLY A 210 8.24 -9.95 18.61
C GLY A 210 9.64 -9.40 18.32
N LEU A 211 9.92 -8.14 18.67
CA LEU A 211 11.17 -7.44 18.32
C LEU A 211 11.41 -7.43 16.81
N GLN A 212 10.34 -7.23 16.03
CA GLN A 212 10.37 -7.16 14.56
C GLN A 212 10.20 -5.73 14.05
N THR A 213 9.92 -4.76 14.93
CA THR A 213 9.82 -3.35 14.57
C THR A 213 11.20 -2.71 14.68
N PRO A 214 11.75 -2.13 13.60
CA PRO A 214 13.01 -1.38 13.67
C PRO A 214 12.81 -0.03 14.39
N HIS A 215 13.89 0.54 14.93
CA HIS A 215 13.87 1.92 15.41
C HIS A 215 13.96 2.89 14.23
N GLY A 216 14.92 2.66 13.33
CA GLY A 216 15.04 3.39 12.09
C GLY A 216 13.76 3.28 11.26
N ASP A 217 13.30 4.40 10.71
CA ASP A 217 12.07 4.50 9.92
C ASP A 217 10.76 4.09 10.63
N SER A 218 10.76 3.84 11.95
CA SER A 218 9.54 3.55 12.73
C SER A 218 9.61 4.15 14.13
N ALA A 219 10.23 3.49 15.12
CA ALA A 219 10.17 3.97 16.51
C ALA A 219 10.91 5.31 16.75
N MET A 220 11.79 5.73 15.84
CA MET A 220 12.44 7.05 15.87
C MET A 220 11.43 8.22 15.96
N TYR A 221 10.22 8.08 15.42
CA TYR A 221 9.22 9.14 15.52
C TYR A 221 8.60 9.25 16.92
N GLU A 222 8.56 8.16 17.68
CA GLU A 222 8.24 8.21 19.10
C GLU A 222 9.34 8.95 19.87
N GLU A 223 10.60 8.68 19.55
CA GLU A 223 11.75 9.33 20.15
C GLU A 223 11.70 10.86 19.99
N HIS A 224 11.21 11.37 18.85
CA HIS A 224 10.99 12.81 18.69
C HIS A 224 10.00 13.37 19.72
N LEU A 225 8.89 12.68 19.98
CA LEU A 225 7.90 13.11 20.98
C LEU A 225 8.45 13.01 22.40
N TRP A 226 9.16 11.93 22.70
CA TRP A 226 9.84 11.76 23.97
C TRP A 226 10.86 12.88 24.21
N ASN A 227 11.70 13.18 23.23
CA ASN A 227 12.70 14.24 23.31
C ASN A 227 12.06 15.63 23.46
N LEU A 228 10.97 15.90 22.75
CA LEU A 228 10.23 17.15 22.86
C LEU A 228 9.69 17.37 24.29
N THR A 229 9.11 16.32 24.89
CA THR A 229 8.53 16.39 26.25
C THR A 229 9.57 16.52 27.36
N HIS A 230 10.84 16.19 27.09
CA HIS A 230 11.95 16.26 28.04
C HIS A 230 12.93 17.41 27.76
N GLY A 231 12.51 18.42 26.96
CA GLY A 231 13.33 19.60 26.68
C GLY A 231 14.56 19.33 25.79
N LYS A 232 14.60 18.18 25.11
CA LYS A 232 15.72 17.78 24.23
C LYS A 232 15.52 18.22 22.77
N GLY A 233 14.37 18.80 22.43
CA GLY A 233 14.05 19.26 21.07
C GLY A 233 13.76 18.09 20.10
N PHE A 234 13.88 18.35 18.79
CA PHE A 234 13.60 17.37 17.73
C PHE A 234 14.85 16.57 17.31
N ARG A 235 15.73 16.30 18.27
CA ARG A 235 16.97 15.55 18.03
C ARG A 235 16.63 14.12 17.67
N SER A 236 17.31 13.60 16.64
CA SER A 236 17.35 12.17 16.36
C SER A 236 18.72 11.65 16.77
N PHE A 237 18.74 10.66 17.65
CA PHE A 237 19.98 10.03 18.10
C PHE A 237 20.47 8.94 17.11
N LEU A 238 19.78 8.79 15.98
CA LEU A 238 20.15 7.94 14.85
C LEU A 238 21.29 8.56 14.00
N ASP A 239 21.43 9.89 14.00
CA ASP A 239 22.42 10.59 13.19
C ASP A 239 23.37 11.42 14.06
N TYR A 240 24.37 10.75 14.63
CA TYR A 240 25.51 11.39 15.27
C TYR A 240 26.50 11.86 14.20
N ASN A 241 26.71 13.18 14.11
CA ASN A 241 27.65 13.76 13.16
C ASN A 241 29.05 13.88 13.79
N THR A 242 29.93 12.92 13.48
CA THR A 242 31.32 12.92 13.91
C THR A 242 32.22 13.89 13.15
N GLU A 243 31.76 14.43 12.02
CA GLU A 243 32.53 15.35 11.17
C GLU A 243 32.42 16.82 11.65
N ARG A 244 31.37 17.15 12.42
CA ARG A 244 31.26 18.47 13.08
C ARG A 244 32.12 18.53 14.34
N GLN A 245 32.62 19.72 14.66
CA GLN A 245 33.33 20.00 15.90
C GLN A 245 32.65 21.14 16.68
N PRO A 246 32.11 20.87 17.89
CA PRO A 246 32.02 19.56 18.53
C PRO A 246 31.05 18.61 17.79
N PRO A 247 31.24 17.28 17.88
CA PRO A 247 30.29 16.32 17.34
C PRO A 247 28.90 16.56 17.93
N GLU A 248 27.86 16.45 17.10
CA GLU A 248 26.49 16.73 17.52
C GLU A 248 25.47 15.82 16.84
N PHE A 249 24.37 15.56 17.54
CA PHE A 249 23.22 14.85 17.00
C PHE A 249 22.44 15.75 16.04
N ARG A 250 22.13 15.23 14.85
CA ARG A 250 21.37 15.99 13.85
C ARG A 250 19.89 16.08 14.22
N LEU A 251 19.24 17.13 13.72
CA LEU A 251 17.79 17.23 13.73
C LEU A 251 17.26 16.40 12.55
N PHE A 252 16.22 15.59 12.77
CA PHE A 252 15.61 14.77 11.71
C PHE A 252 15.04 15.62 10.54
N LEU A 253 14.80 16.91 10.79
CA LEU A 253 14.44 17.89 9.76
C LEU A 253 15.50 18.02 8.64
N GLY A 254 16.71 17.51 8.84
CA GLY A 254 17.76 17.40 7.82
C GLY A 254 17.64 16.16 6.91
N GLU A 255 16.65 15.31 7.12
CA GLU A 255 16.31 14.17 6.24
C GLU A 255 14.97 14.40 5.55
N HIS A 256 13.92 14.71 6.32
CA HIS A 256 12.60 15.05 5.81
C HIS A 256 11.90 16.08 6.70
N ILE A 257 11.05 16.93 6.11
CA ILE A 257 10.24 17.88 6.87
C ILE A 257 8.95 17.17 7.29
N GLN A 258 9.04 16.42 8.38
CA GLN A 258 7.93 15.61 8.92
C GLN A 258 7.68 15.96 10.39
N VAL A 259 6.57 16.65 10.64
CA VAL A 259 6.21 17.13 11.99
C VAL A 259 4.76 16.83 12.37
N VAL A 260 3.96 16.22 11.49
CA VAL A 260 2.54 15.92 11.75
C VAL A 260 2.33 15.07 13.01
N HIS A 261 3.27 14.16 13.33
CA HIS A 261 3.19 13.31 14.52
C HIS A 261 3.24 14.11 15.84
N VAL A 262 3.71 15.36 15.82
CA VAL A 262 3.62 16.28 16.97
C VAL A 262 2.15 16.56 17.34
N LEU A 263 1.22 16.50 16.39
CA LEU A 263 -0.21 16.63 16.68
C LEU A 263 -0.75 15.47 17.53
N LEU A 264 -0.04 14.35 17.60
CA LEU A 264 -0.39 13.20 18.43
C LEU A 264 0.04 13.36 19.89
N LEU A 265 0.80 14.41 20.22
CA LEU A 265 1.35 14.64 21.55
C LEU A 265 0.31 14.55 22.68
N PRO A 266 -0.91 15.12 22.56
CA PRO A 266 -1.91 15.00 23.62
C PRO A 266 -2.32 13.54 23.92
N VAL A 267 -2.42 12.69 22.89
CA VAL A 267 -2.78 11.28 23.05
C VAL A 267 -1.58 10.48 23.55
N TYR A 268 -0.39 10.77 23.03
CA TYR A 268 0.87 10.16 23.47
C TYR A 268 1.16 10.42 24.95
N LEU A 269 0.83 11.60 25.48
CA LEU A 269 1.01 11.90 26.90
C LEU A 269 0.11 11.07 27.83
N ILE A 270 -1.02 10.56 27.34
CA ILE A 270 -1.91 9.65 28.08
C ILE A 270 -1.31 8.25 28.08
N TRP A 271 -0.85 7.77 26.91
CA TRP A 271 -0.19 6.48 26.75
C TRP A 271 1.12 6.64 25.99
N ARG A 272 2.22 6.74 26.73
CA ARG A 272 3.57 6.89 26.17
C ARG A 272 4.06 5.54 25.65
N SER A 273 3.81 5.28 24.38
CA SER A 273 4.25 4.06 23.71
C SER A 273 4.25 4.25 22.20
N HIS A 274 5.20 3.61 21.51
CA HIS A 274 5.20 3.45 20.06
C HIS A 274 3.87 2.89 19.54
N LEU A 275 3.28 1.94 20.25
CA LEU A 275 1.98 1.35 19.89
C LEU A 275 0.86 2.39 19.82
N THR A 276 0.93 3.47 20.62
CA THR A 276 -0.05 4.57 20.56
C THR A 276 0.04 5.30 19.22
N LEU A 277 1.26 5.51 18.70
CA LEU A 277 1.50 6.15 17.42
C LEU A 277 1.01 5.25 16.28
N GLU A 278 1.37 3.95 16.30
CA GLU A 278 0.88 2.95 15.34
C GLU A 278 -0.65 2.91 15.30
N LEU A 279 -1.32 2.88 16.47
CA LEU A 279 -2.78 2.90 16.55
C LEU A 279 -3.36 4.17 15.91
N CYS A 280 -2.75 5.33 16.16
CA CYS A 280 -3.19 6.59 15.58
C CYS A 280 -3.02 6.60 14.05
N GLU A 281 -1.93 6.03 13.54
CA GLU A 281 -1.69 5.88 12.10
C GLU A 281 -2.71 4.96 11.44
N THR A 282 -2.93 3.77 11.99
CA THR A 282 -3.94 2.82 11.49
C THR A 282 -5.34 3.44 11.49
N ILE A 283 -5.71 4.17 12.56
CA ILE A 283 -6.99 4.89 12.62
C ILE A 283 -7.04 6.00 11.57
N ALA A 284 -5.96 6.75 11.38
CA ALA A 284 -5.90 7.81 10.39
C ALA A 284 -6.08 7.26 8.97
N LEU A 285 -5.33 6.22 8.59
CA LEU A 285 -5.49 5.52 7.31
C LEU A 285 -6.93 5.02 7.14
N ALA A 286 -7.47 4.27 8.10
CA ALA A 286 -8.84 3.73 8.01
C ALA A 286 -9.91 4.84 7.91
N SER A 287 -9.70 6.00 8.54
CA SER A 287 -10.61 7.16 8.47
C SER A 287 -10.75 7.72 7.04
N GLY A 288 -9.75 7.51 6.17
CA GLY A 288 -9.82 7.87 4.76
C GLY A 288 -11.02 7.25 4.05
N ALA A 289 -11.49 6.07 4.48
CA ALA A 289 -12.68 5.43 3.96
C ALA A 289 -13.95 6.28 4.11
N LEU A 290 -14.03 7.12 5.15
CA LEU A 290 -15.15 8.04 5.37
C LEU A 290 -15.16 9.15 4.31
N ALA A 291 -14.00 9.75 4.03
CA ALA A 291 -13.87 10.74 2.98
C ALA A 291 -14.19 10.15 1.59
N VAL A 292 -13.67 8.95 1.30
CA VAL A 292 -13.99 8.20 0.07
C VAL A 292 -15.50 7.92 -0.03
N PHE A 293 -16.16 7.56 1.08
CA PHE A 293 -17.61 7.38 1.11
C PHE A 293 -18.36 8.68 0.81
N PHE A 294 -17.97 9.81 1.41
CA PHE A 294 -18.65 11.09 1.19
C PHE A 294 -18.49 11.59 -0.24
N ILE A 295 -17.28 11.54 -0.79
CA ILE A 295 -16.99 11.85 -2.20
C ILE A 295 -17.76 10.91 -3.11
N GLY A 296 -17.63 9.60 -2.89
CA GLY A 296 -18.31 8.56 -3.67
C GLY A 296 -19.83 8.70 -3.65
N ARG A 297 -20.45 9.14 -2.54
CA ARG A 297 -21.90 9.36 -2.45
C ARG A 297 -22.34 10.55 -3.29
N ARG A 298 -21.57 11.64 -3.33
CA ARG A 298 -21.86 12.80 -4.20
C ARG A 298 -21.82 12.42 -5.67
N HIS A 299 -20.77 11.72 -6.11
CA HIS A 299 -20.60 11.36 -7.53
C HIS A 299 -21.51 10.22 -8.00
N SER A 300 -21.71 9.19 -7.17
CA SER A 300 -22.52 8.02 -7.56
C SER A 300 -24.02 8.22 -7.31
N GLY A 301 -24.41 9.18 -6.46
CA GLY A 301 -25.78 9.28 -5.96
C GLY A 301 -26.26 8.01 -5.24
N SER A 302 -25.39 7.07 -4.86
CA SER A 302 -25.73 5.76 -4.28
C SER A 302 -24.99 5.50 -2.97
N ARG A 303 -25.73 5.27 -1.88
CA ARG A 303 -25.15 4.96 -0.56
C ARG A 303 -24.39 3.64 -0.59
N ARG A 304 -24.94 2.64 -1.28
CA ARG A 304 -24.29 1.34 -1.49
C ARG A 304 -23.08 1.46 -2.40
N GLY A 305 -23.19 2.20 -3.50
CA GLY A 305 -22.07 2.42 -4.42
C GLY A 305 -20.88 3.10 -3.74
N ALA A 306 -21.16 4.14 -2.94
CA ALA A 306 -20.16 4.82 -2.13
C ALA A 306 -19.53 3.91 -1.06
N ALA A 307 -20.33 3.10 -0.38
CA ALA A 307 -19.83 2.16 0.64
C ALA A 307 -18.96 1.06 0.03
N LEU A 308 -19.27 0.59 -1.19
CA LEU A 308 -18.43 -0.36 -1.91
C LEU A 308 -17.09 0.28 -2.31
N LEU A 309 -17.06 1.54 -2.76
CA LEU A 309 -15.79 2.22 -3.04
C LEU A 309 -14.96 2.44 -1.77
N ALA A 310 -15.60 2.82 -0.67
CA ALA A 310 -14.93 2.94 0.62
C ALA A 310 -14.45 1.58 1.16
N GLY A 311 -15.19 0.50 0.91
CA GLY A 311 -14.72 -0.85 1.18
C GLY A 311 -13.54 -1.25 0.28
N ALA A 312 -13.54 -0.82 -0.99
CA ALA A 312 -12.41 -1.01 -1.89
C ALA A 312 -11.16 -0.28 -1.39
N TYR A 313 -11.31 0.90 -0.77
CA TYR A 313 -10.22 1.60 -0.08
C TYR A 313 -9.61 0.77 1.05
N LEU A 314 -10.44 0.20 1.92
CA LEU A 314 -9.97 -0.64 3.04
C LEU A 314 -9.38 -1.99 2.60
N LEU A 315 -9.64 -2.44 1.37
CA LEU A 315 -9.10 -3.66 0.77
C LEU A 315 -7.97 -3.37 -0.23
N TYR A 316 -7.63 -2.10 -0.43
CA TYR A 316 -6.65 -1.67 -1.41
C TYR A 316 -5.25 -2.05 -0.91
N PHE A 317 -4.66 -3.12 -1.46
CA PHE A 317 -3.39 -3.63 -0.92
C PHE A 317 -2.25 -2.60 -0.85
N PRO A 318 -2.12 -1.57 -1.73
CA PRO A 318 -1.11 -0.53 -1.54
C PRO A 318 -1.38 0.36 -0.32
N LEU A 319 -2.62 0.43 0.19
CA LEU A 319 -2.93 1.05 1.49
C LEU A 319 -2.42 0.20 2.65
N HIS A 320 -2.50 -1.14 2.53
CA HIS A 320 -2.05 -2.06 3.59
C HIS A 320 -0.54 -1.92 3.82
N PHE A 321 0.20 -1.73 2.72
CA PHE A 321 1.62 -1.43 2.77
C PHE A 321 1.92 -0.01 3.29
N LEU A 322 0.97 0.88 3.52
CA LEU A 322 1.26 2.11 4.26
C LEU A 322 1.21 1.92 5.77
N ASP A 323 0.54 0.87 6.24
CA ASP A 323 0.42 0.56 7.66
C ASP A 323 1.57 -0.38 8.10
N ILE A 324 1.84 -1.42 7.30
CA ILE A 324 3.00 -2.32 7.49
C ILE A 324 3.80 -2.37 6.19
N GLU A 325 4.90 -1.63 6.18
CA GLU A 325 5.80 -1.51 5.05
C GLU A 325 6.79 -2.67 4.96
N ILE A 326 7.58 -2.65 3.88
CA ILE A 326 8.75 -3.52 3.73
C ILE A 326 9.61 -3.52 4.99
N ASP A 327 10.14 -4.71 5.30
CA ASP A 327 10.91 -4.99 6.52
C ASP A 327 10.16 -4.71 7.83
N PHE A 328 8.82 -4.69 7.80
CA PHE A 328 7.95 -4.50 8.97
C PHE A 328 8.13 -3.15 9.66
N LYS A 329 8.32 -2.10 8.87
CA LYS A 329 8.22 -0.71 9.33
C LYS A 329 6.75 -0.35 9.52
N THR A 330 6.40 0.16 10.70
CA THR A 330 5.00 0.20 11.19
C THR A 330 4.44 1.59 11.48
N PHE A 331 5.26 2.65 11.45
CA PHE A 331 4.80 4.02 11.64
C PHE A 331 5.58 5.01 10.78
N ARG A 332 4.87 5.73 9.91
CA ARG A 332 5.42 6.77 9.04
C ARG A 332 4.51 8.00 9.00
N PRO A 333 5.00 9.19 9.40
CA PRO A 333 4.22 10.42 9.41
C PRO A 333 3.51 10.77 8.09
N ILE A 334 4.07 10.37 6.94
CA ILE A 334 3.45 10.56 5.61
C ILE A 334 2.03 9.99 5.51
N CYS A 335 1.71 8.94 6.27
CA CYS A 335 0.43 8.23 6.26
C CYS A 335 -0.73 9.15 6.67
N PHE A 336 -0.51 10.10 7.58
CA PHE A 336 -1.51 11.08 8.00
C PHE A 336 -1.92 12.05 6.88
N GLY A 337 -1.06 12.24 5.87
CA GLY A 337 -1.39 13.07 4.72
C GLY A 337 -2.44 12.44 3.80
N VAL A 338 -2.57 11.10 3.77
CA VAL A 338 -3.56 10.40 2.93
C VAL A 338 -5.00 10.78 3.29
N PRO A 339 -5.47 10.59 4.54
CA PRO A 339 -6.80 11.05 4.93
C PRO A 339 -6.91 12.58 4.88
N ALA A 340 -5.84 13.33 5.18
CA ALA A 340 -5.87 14.79 5.12
C ALA A 340 -6.19 15.32 3.71
N ILE A 341 -5.52 14.80 2.66
CA ILE A 341 -5.83 15.15 1.27
C ILE A 341 -7.24 14.67 0.88
N LEU A 342 -7.64 13.44 1.26
CA LEU A 342 -8.99 12.93 0.96
C LEU A 342 -10.08 13.82 1.57
N PHE A 343 -9.94 14.22 2.84
CA PHE A 343 -10.87 15.14 3.47
C PHE A 343 -10.76 16.55 2.87
N ALA A 344 -9.57 17.01 2.45
CA ALA A 344 -9.42 18.29 1.76
C ALA A 344 -10.20 18.31 0.45
N LEU A 345 -10.12 17.23 -0.34
CA LEU A 345 -10.91 17.05 -1.56
C LEU A 345 -12.41 16.97 -1.26
N ASP A 346 -12.82 16.31 -0.17
CA ASP A 346 -14.21 16.35 0.30
C ASP A 346 -14.66 17.77 0.64
N GLN A 347 -13.81 18.58 1.28
CA GLN A 347 -14.12 19.97 1.61
C GLN A 347 -14.16 20.88 0.40
N TRP A 348 -13.28 20.64 -0.56
CA TRP A 348 -13.27 21.32 -1.85
C TRP A 348 -14.61 21.16 -2.57
N GLU A 349 -15.06 19.91 -2.75
CA GLU A 349 -16.35 19.63 -3.43
C GLU A 349 -17.57 20.17 -2.66
N ARG A 350 -17.43 20.47 -1.37
CA ARG A 350 -18.46 21.13 -0.55
C ARG A 350 -18.35 22.66 -0.53
N GLY A 351 -17.41 23.25 -1.27
CA GLY A 351 -17.16 24.68 -1.28
C GLY A 351 -16.48 25.25 -0.03
N ARG A 352 -15.99 24.39 0.88
CA ARG A 352 -15.38 24.77 2.17
C ARG A 352 -13.87 24.98 2.06
N VAL A 353 -13.48 26.01 1.30
CA VAL A 353 -12.07 26.28 0.95
C VAL A 353 -11.16 26.49 2.17
N LYS A 354 -11.61 27.17 3.23
CA LYS A 354 -10.78 27.37 4.44
C LYS A 354 -10.38 26.04 5.08
N THR A 355 -11.34 25.13 5.22
CA THR A 355 -11.10 23.80 5.78
C THR A 355 -10.24 22.96 4.85
N MET A 356 -10.45 23.05 3.53
CA MET A 356 -9.55 22.44 2.55
C MET A 356 -8.11 22.91 2.76
N LEU A 357 -7.86 24.22 2.80
CA LEU A 357 -6.51 24.77 2.97
C LEU A 357 -5.86 24.33 4.29
N LEU A 358 -6.62 24.28 5.38
CA LEU A 358 -6.13 23.76 6.67
C LEU A 358 -5.70 22.30 6.56
N LEU A 359 -6.51 21.45 5.90
CA LEU A 359 -6.19 20.03 5.72
C LEU A 359 -5.00 19.82 4.76
N LEU A 360 -4.85 20.65 3.74
CA LEU A 360 -3.67 20.65 2.88
C LEU A 360 -2.40 21.04 3.67
N ALA A 361 -2.50 21.99 4.61
CA ALA A 361 -1.39 22.34 5.49
C ALA A 361 -1.02 21.17 6.43
N VAL A 362 -2.02 20.43 6.95
CA VAL A 362 -1.78 19.19 7.71
C VAL A 362 -1.05 18.15 6.84
N ALA A 363 -1.46 17.96 5.59
CA ALA A 363 -0.78 17.05 4.67
C ALA A 363 0.68 17.47 4.39
N LEU A 364 0.97 18.76 4.22
CA LEU A 364 2.34 19.26 4.06
C LEU A 364 3.19 19.06 5.32
N SER A 365 2.58 19.11 6.52
CA SER A 365 3.29 18.79 7.76
C SER A 365 3.61 17.29 7.89
N ALA A 366 2.94 16.44 7.11
CA ALA A 366 3.17 15.00 7.09
C ALA A 366 4.44 14.63 6.33
N LYS A 367 4.64 15.24 5.16
CA LYS A 367 5.88 15.16 4.37
C LYS A 367 5.86 16.19 3.23
N GLU A 368 7.03 16.66 2.83
CA GLU A 368 7.19 17.59 1.71
C GLU A 368 6.69 17.04 0.36
N ASP A 369 6.65 15.72 0.18
CA ASP A 369 6.18 15.04 -1.04
C ASP A 369 4.74 15.48 -1.45
N TYR A 370 3.90 15.85 -0.48
CA TYR A 370 2.54 16.34 -0.74
C TYR A 370 2.50 17.68 -1.51
N ALA A 371 3.60 18.44 -1.52
CA ALA A 371 3.72 19.65 -2.34
C ALA A 371 3.62 19.34 -3.84
N MET A 372 4.06 18.15 -4.26
CA MET A 372 3.94 17.66 -5.64
C MET A 372 2.51 17.33 -6.05
N ILE A 373 1.60 17.15 -5.08
CA ILE A 373 0.15 17.04 -5.32
C ILE A 373 -0.50 18.41 -5.29
N LEU A 374 -0.08 19.28 -4.37
CA LEU A 374 -0.64 20.61 -4.19
C LEU A 374 -0.54 21.47 -5.46
N ALA A 375 0.63 21.45 -6.10
CA ALA A 375 0.86 22.28 -7.28
C ALA A 375 -0.07 21.92 -8.46
N PRO A 376 -0.13 20.65 -8.94
CA PRO A 376 -1.04 20.27 -10.01
C PRO A 376 -2.51 20.29 -9.58
N LEU A 377 -2.84 20.12 -8.29
CA LEU A 377 -4.20 20.33 -7.79
C LEU A 377 -4.62 21.81 -7.95
N GLY A 378 -3.72 22.74 -7.63
CA GLY A 378 -3.93 24.18 -7.85
C GLY A 378 -4.13 24.51 -9.34
N ILE A 379 -3.33 23.92 -10.22
CA ILE A 379 -3.50 24.05 -11.68
C ILE A 379 -4.86 23.50 -12.11
N TRP A 380 -5.24 22.32 -11.62
CA TRP A 380 -6.55 21.74 -11.89
C TRP A 380 -7.66 22.70 -11.46
N ILE A 381 -7.62 23.23 -10.24
CA ILE A 381 -8.59 24.21 -9.71
C ILE A 381 -8.68 25.46 -10.59
N ALA A 382 -7.55 26.02 -11.04
CA ALA A 382 -7.52 27.23 -11.87
C ALA A 382 -8.08 26.98 -13.29
N LEU A 383 -7.74 25.83 -13.89
CA LEU A 383 -8.09 25.51 -15.27
C LEU A 383 -9.46 24.85 -15.41
N HIS A 384 -10.03 24.34 -14.32
CA HIS A 384 -11.29 23.61 -14.37
C HIS A 384 -12.44 24.52 -14.82
N ARG A 385 -12.82 24.38 -16.09
CA ARG A 385 -13.77 25.27 -16.78
C ARG A 385 -15.23 24.81 -16.73
N GLN A 386 -15.52 23.55 -16.42
CA GLN A 386 -16.79 22.95 -16.91
C GLN A 386 -17.49 21.89 -16.04
N ALA A 387 -16.92 21.25 -15.01
CA ALA A 387 -17.61 20.12 -14.34
C ALA A 387 -18.21 20.42 -12.95
N GLU A 388 -18.06 21.64 -12.42
CA GLU A 388 -18.84 22.12 -11.27
C GLU A 388 -19.36 23.53 -11.59
N ALA A 389 -20.39 23.60 -12.43
CA ALA A 389 -21.16 24.83 -12.65
C ALA A 389 -21.80 25.38 -11.36
N ASP A 390 -21.73 24.61 -10.26
CA ASP A 390 -22.36 24.87 -8.97
C ASP A 390 -21.35 25.19 -7.83
N HIS A 391 -20.04 25.26 -8.10
CA HIS A 391 -19.09 25.62 -7.03
C HIS A 391 -19.36 27.08 -6.59
N PRO A 392 -19.49 27.38 -5.28
CA PRO A 392 -19.96 28.70 -4.81
C PRO A 392 -19.00 29.87 -5.06
N LEU A 393 -17.79 29.60 -5.58
CA LEU A 393 -16.79 30.64 -5.82
C LEU A 393 -16.80 31.12 -7.28
N PRO A 394 -16.70 32.44 -7.52
CA PRO A 394 -16.60 32.98 -8.86
C PRO A 394 -15.29 32.55 -9.52
N ARG A 395 -15.34 32.35 -10.84
CA ARG A 395 -14.21 31.89 -11.67
C ARG A 395 -12.90 32.65 -11.45
N LYS A 396 -12.96 33.97 -11.26
CA LYS A 396 -11.78 34.80 -10.97
C LYS A 396 -11.10 34.37 -9.66
N ARG A 397 -11.87 34.05 -8.62
CA ARG A 397 -11.34 33.57 -7.33
C ARG A 397 -10.77 32.15 -7.46
N LEU A 398 -11.38 31.28 -8.26
CA LEU A 398 -10.84 29.94 -8.55
C LEU A 398 -9.48 30.02 -9.25
N TRP A 399 -9.36 30.89 -10.25
CA TRP A 399 -8.10 31.18 -10.94
C TRP A 399 -7.01 31.65 -9.98
N TRP A 400 -7.31 32.64 -9.13
CA TRP A 400 -6.35 33.15 -8.15
C TRP A 400 -5.98 32.10 -7.10
N LEU A 401 -6.96 31.43 -6.51
CA LEU A 401 -6.73 30.39 -5.51
C LEU A 401 -5.85 29.27 -6.08
N GLY A 402 -6.24 28.73 -7.24
CA GLY A 402 -5.50 27.65 -7.90
C GLY A 402 -4.10 28.09 -8.32
N GLY A 403 -3.93 29.30 -8.86
CA GLY A 403 -2.63 29.87 -9.19
C GLY A 403 -1.74 30.07 -7.96
N CYS A 404 -2.28 30.59 -6.86
CA CYS A 404 -1.57 30.74 -5.60
C CYS A 404 -1.16 29.39 -5.01
N MET A 405 -2.03 28.38 -5.04
CA MET A 405 -1.70 27.02 -4.60
C MET A 405 -0.61 26.40 -5.46
N ALA A 406 -0.70 26.56 -6.78
CA ALA A 406 0.31 26.09 -7.73
C ALA A 406 1.69 26.70 -7.43
N LEU A 407 1.74 28.02 -7.33
CA LEU A 407 2.95 28.75 -7.03
C LEU A 407 3.51 28.38 -5.65
N PHE A 408 2.66 28.32 -4.62
CA PHE A 408 3.07 27.96 -3.27
C PHE A 408 3.65 26.54 -3.21
N GLY A 409 3.00 25.55 -3.85
CA GLY A 409 3.52 24.17 -3.88
C GLY A 409 4.92 24.08 -4.48
N VAL A 410 5.17 24.77 -5.59
CA VAL A 410 6.50 24.83 -6.22
C VAL A 410 7.52 25.53 -5.32
N LEU A 411 7.19 26.72 -4.81
CA LEU A 411 8.09 27.50 -3.97
C LEU A 411 8.41 26.77 -2.66
N TYR A 412 7.43 26.11 -2.05
CA TYR A 412 7.60 25.32 -0.85
C TYR A 412 8.54 24.13 -1.11
N LEU A 413 8.32 23.37 -2.17
CA LEU A 413 9.19 22.24 -2.51
C LEU A 413 10.63 22.70 -2.78
N MET A 414 10.81 23.82 -3.50
CA MET A 414 12.12 24.43 -3.72
C MET A 414 12.78 24.89 -2.41
N LEU A 415 12.01 25.53 -1.52
CA LEU A 415 12.48 25.97 -0.21
C LEU A 415 12.95 24.77 0.61
N VAL A 416 12.17 23.69 0.64
CA VAL A 416 12.50 22.49 1.42
C VAL A 416 13.76 21.81 0.88
N ILE A 417 13.79 21.50 -0.42
CA ILE A 417 14.90 20.73 -1.01
C ILE A 417 16.19 21.53 -1.06
N LYS A 418 16.14 22.84 -1.37
CA LYS A 418 17.35 23.65 -1.56
C LYS A 418 17.85 24.33 -0.29
N PHE A 419 16.98 24.56 0.69
CA PHE A 419 17.35 25.33 1.87
C PHE A 419 17.07 24.58 3.17
N ALA A 420 15.83 24.17 3.44
CA ALA A 420 15.47 23.64 4.76
C ALA A 420 16.24 22.35 5.09
N ILE A 421 16.20 21.35 4.22
CA ILE A 421 16.87 20.07 4.44
C ILE A 421 18.40 20.24 4.49
N PRO A 422 19.07 20.89 3.51
CA PRO A 422 20.50 21.14 3.58
C PRO A 422 20.95 21.92 4.83
N TYR A 423 20.17 22.91 5.27
CA TYR A 423 20.45 23.70 6.47
C TYR A 423 20.49 22.83 7.73
N PHE A 424 19.48 21.98 7.93
CA PHE A 424 19.44 21.08 9.09
C PHE A 424 20.42 19.90 8.97
N ARG A 425 20.72 19.45 7.74
CA ARG A 425 21.67 18.36 7.49
C ARG A 425 23.12 18.78 7.71
N GLY A 426 23.47 20.04 7.38
CA GLY A 426 24.84 20.53 7.36
C GLY A 426 25.64 20.13 6.12
N GLY A 427 24.97 19.84 5.00
CA GLY A 427 25.56 19.44 3.73
C GLY A 427 24.49 19.12 2.67
N ASP A 428 24.90 18.87 1.43
CA ASP A 428 23.99 18.57 0.33
C ASP A 428 23.30 17.22 0.51
N VAL A 429 22.03 17.16 0.09
CA VAL A 429 21.23 15.93 0.11
C VAL A 429 21.41 15.22 -1.22
N HIS A 430 22.06 14.06 -1.22
CA HIS A 430 22.27 13.29 -2.45
C HIS A 430 21.02 12.48 -2.85
N TYR A 431 19.87 13.13 -3.06
CA TYR A 431 18.71 12.49 -3.72
C TYR A 431 19.05 12.04 -5.14
N VAL A 432 20.02 12.72 -5.76
CA VAL A 432 20.51 12.47 -7.13
C VAL A 432 20.89 11.01 -7.36
N ARG A 433 21.45 10.33 -6.35
CA ARG A 433 21.89 8.93 -6.46
C ARG A 433 20.76 7.93 -6.76
N TYR A 434 19.51 8.33 -6.49
CA TYR A 434 18.34 7.48 -6.71
C TYR A 434 17.72 7.67 -8.10
N PHE A 435 18.22 8.62 -8.89
CA PHE A 435 17.79 8.86 -10.26
C PHE A 435 18.89 8.39 -11.24
N PRO A 436 18.54 8.12 -12.51
CA PRO A 436 19.52 7.82 -13.54
C PRO A 436 20.64 8.88 -13.61
N GLU A 437 21.90 8.44 -13.57
CA GLU A 437 23.07 9.32 -13.53
C GLU A 437 23.15 10.27 -14.73
N ASP A 438 22.66 9.83 -15.89
CA ASP A 438 22.63 10.57 -17.14
C ASP A 438 21.57 11.69 -17.17
N LEU A 439 20.64 11.73 -16.20
CA LEU A 439 19.74 12.87 -16.03
C LEU A 439 20.45 14.08 -15.42
N GLY A 440 21.64 13.91 -14.84
CA GLY A 440 22.47 15.01 -14.34
C GLY A 440 22.96 14.77 -12.91
N ALA A 441 24.00 15.50 -12.54
CA ALA A 441 24.64 15.39 -11.23
C ALA A 441 23.96 16.28 -10.17
N THR A 442 23.05 17.18 -10.58
CA THR A 442 22.34 18.08 -9.66
C THR A 442 20.82 18.07 -9.90
N PRO A 443 19.99 18.40 -8.88
CA PRO A 443 18.54 18.51 -9.08
C PRO A 443 18.14 19.51 -10.18
N GLY A 444 18.92 20.58 -10.36
CA GLY A 444 18.69 21.57 -11.42
C GLY A 444 18.93 21.01 -12.81
N GLU A 445 20.01 20.23 -12.99
CA GLU A 445 20.29 19.52 -14.24
C GLU A 445 19.22 18.48 -14.56
N MET A 446 18.76 17.72 -13.56
CA MET A 446 17.67 16.74 -13.75
C MET A 446 16.40 17.41 -14.28
N VAL A 447 15.94 18.48 -13.62
CA VAL A 447 14.76 19.22 -14.07
C VAL A 447 14.96 19.73 -15.50
N ARG A 448 16.12 20.32 -15.81
CA ARG A 448 16.44 20.81 -17.15
C ARG A 448 16.43 19.69 -18.20
N ASN A 449 17.07 18.56 -17.91
CA ASN A 449 17.23 17.44 -18.82
C ASN A 449 15.90 16.70 -19.08
N VAL A 450 14.96 16.74 -18.13
CA VAL A 450 13.61 16.25 -18.35
C VAL A 450 12.92 16.96 -19.52
N PHE A 451 13.15 18.26 -19.68
CA PHE A 451 12.56 19.04 -20.79
C PHE A 451 13.41 19.03 -22.07
N ILE A 452 14.73 18.96 -21.97
CA ILE A 452 15.64 18.95 -23.13
C ILE A 452 15.68 17.58 -23.83
N HIS A 453 15.47 16.49 -23.09
CA HIS A 453 15.61 15.13 -23.60
C HIS A 453 14.32 14.28 -23.44
N PRO A 454 13.18 14.71 -23.99
CA PRO A 454 11.87 14.08 -23.73
C PRO A 454 11.80 12.62 -24.19
N LEU A 455 12.47 12.26 -25.30
CA LEU A 455 12.50 10.86 -25.78
C LEU A 455 13.29 9.94 -24.82
N ARG A 456 14.35 10.44 -24.17
CA ARG A 456 15.09 9.67 -23.18
C ARG A 456 14.28 9.47 -21.91
N VAL A 457 13.63 10.53 -21.43
CA VAL A 457 12.69 10.46 -20.31
C VAL A 457 11.58 9.46 -20.60
N ALA A 458 11.02 9.46 -21.81
CA ALA A 458 10.03 8.45 -22.22
C ALA A 458 10.60 7.03 -22.11
N GLY A 459 11.86 6.79 -22.51
CA GLY A 459 12.54 5.51 -22.32
C GLY A 459 12.62 5.08 -20.86
N TYR A 460 12.84 6.02 -19.92
CA TYR A 460 12.82 5.75 -18.48
C TYR A 460 11.40 5.54 -17.93
N LEU A 461 10.39 6.22 -18.46
CA LEU A 461 9.01 6.12 -18.00
C LEU A 461 8.32 4.83 -18.50
N PHE A 462 8.54 4.43 -19.75
CA PHE A 462 7.88 3.28 -20.37
C PHE A 462 8.72 2.00 -20.28
N THR A 463 8.98 1.56 -19.05
CA THR A 463 9.69 0.30 -18.77
C THR A 463 8.73 -0.76 -18.21
N PRO A 464 9.00 -2.05 -18.43
CA PRO A 464 8.30 -3.17 -17.79
C PRO A 464 7.97 -2.94 -16.31
N GLY A 465 8.95 -2.48 -15.52
CA GLY A 465 8.78 -2.21 -14.09
C GLY A 465 7.81 -1.06 -13.79
N ASN A 466 7.87 0.04 -14.56
CA ASN A 466 6.98 1.18 -14.35
C ASN A 466 5.54 0.89 -14.77
N LEU A 467 5.36 0.11 -15.84
CA LEU A 467 4.02 -0.37 -16.21
C LEU A 467 3.47 -1.27 -15.11
N LEU A 468 4.28 -2.17 -14.55
CA LEU A 468 3.86 -3.01 -13.42
C LEU A 468 3.49 -2.17 -12.19
N PHE A 469 4.28 -1.13 -11.89
CA PHE A 469 3.97 -0.17 -10.83
C PHE A 469 2.64 0.55 -11.07
N ALA A 470 2.35 0.97 -12.31
CA ALA A 470 1.04 1.52 -12.67
C ALA A 470 -0.10 0.50 -12.45
N LEU A 471 0.13 -0.79 -12.74
CA LEU A 471 -0.86 -1.84 -12.49
C LEU A 471 -1.12 -2.04 -10.99
N TYR A 472 -0.08 -2.03 -10.15
CA TYR A 472 -0.21 -2.11 -8.69
C TYR A 472 -1.13 -1.01 -8.13
N LEU A 473 -1.10 0.19 -8.74
CA LEU A 473 -1.93 1.32 -8.31
C LEU A 473 -3.33 1.34 -8.95
N LEU A 474 -3.46 0.98 -10.23
CA LEU A 474 -4.71 1.17 -10.98
C LEU A 474 -5.63 -0.04 -10.98
N LEU A 475 -5.08 -1.27 -11.04
CA LEU A 475 -5.89 -2.49 -11.16
C LEU A 475 -6.68 -2.85 -9.91
N PRO A 476 -6.24 -2.59 -8.67
CA PRO A 476 -7.11 -2.79 -7.50
C PRO A 476 -8.36 -1.90 -7.54
N LEU A 477 -8.33 -0.78 -8.26
CA LEU A 477 -9.49 0.07 -8.53
C LEU A 477 -10.18 -0.27 -9.86
N GLY A 478 -9.80 -1.36 -10.49
CA GLY A 478 -10.34 -1.82 -11.77
C GLY A 478 -10.12 -0.83 -12.92
N GLY A 479 -9.09 0.00 -12.84
CA GLY A 479 -8.81 1.05 -13.82
C GLY A 479 -9.78 2.24 -13.81
N LEU A 480 -10.69 2.33 -12.82
CA LEU A 480 -11.65 3.43 -12.72
C LEU A 480 -11.01 4.84 -12.72
N PRO A 481 -9.85 5.09 -12.10
CA PRO A 481 -9.21 6.42 -12.15
C PRO A 481 -8.98 6.93 -13.59
N LEU A 482 -8.75 6.03 -14.55
CA LEU A 482 -8.50 6.37 -15.96
C LEU A 482 -9.73 7.00 -16.64
N LEU A 483 -10.93 6.79 -16.10
CA LEU A 483 -12.17 7.38 -16.62
C LEU A 483 -12.36 8.84 -16.18
N SER A 484 -11.50 9.38 -15.31
CA SER A 484 -11.46 10.79 -14.92
C SER A 484 -10.06 11.38 -15.17
N PRO A 485 -9.62 11.51 -16.44
CA PRO A 485 -8.23 11.81 -16.77
C PRO A 485 -7.76 13.17 -16.24
N THR A 486 -8.65 14.17 -16.14
CA THR A 486 -8.28 15.48 -15.59
C THR A 486 -7.97 15.43 -14.09
N ARG A 487 -8.72 14.64 -13.31
CA ARG A 487 -8.43 14.42 -11.89
C ARG A 487 -7.18 13.57 -11.72
N LEU A 488 -7.05 12.50 -12.51
CA LEU A 488 -5.87 11.64 -12.50
C LEU A 488 -4.59 12.41 -12.86
N ALA A 489 -4.66 13.39 -13.75
CA ALA A 489 -3.52 14.23 -14.12
C ALA A 489 -2.90 14.98 -12.93
N VAL A 490 -3.64 15.18 -11.83
CA VAL A 490 -3.08 15.75 -10.58
C VAL A 490 -1.99 14.87 -9.99
N ALA A 491 -2.09 13.54 -10.14
CA ALA A 491 -1.10 12.58 -9.68
C ALA A 491 0.09 12.40 -10.64
N ALA A 492 -0.02 12.88 -11.89
CA ALA A 492 0.95 12.59 -12.94
C ALA A 492 2.39 13.08 -12.64
N PRO A 493 2.62 14.30 -12.10
CA PRO A 493 3.97 14.77 -11.81
C PRO A 493 4.69 13.90 -10.76
N LEU A 494 4.01 13.57 -9.66
CA LEU A 494 4.58 12.70 -8.63
C LEU A 494 4.80 11.29 -9.19
N PHE A 495 3.82 10.71 -9.88
CA PHE A 495 3.98 9.39 -10.50
C PHE A 495 5.17 9.34 -11.46
N GLY A 496 5.39 10.39 -12.26
CA GLY A 496 6.56 10.52 -13.13
C GLY A 496 7.88 10.49 -12.35
N VAL A 497 7.97 11.25 -11.26
CA VAL A 497 9.17 11.26 -10.40
C VAL A 497 9.41 9.90 -9.74
N LEU A 498 8.36 9.23 -9.25
CA LEU A 498 8.49 7.87 -8.71
C LEU A 498 8.98 6.89 -9.78
N CYS A 499 8.47 6.98 -11.00
CA CYS A 499 8.92 6.15 -12.14
C CYS A 499 10.38 6.38 -12.54
N LEU A 500 10.93 7.57 -12.28
CA LEU A 500 12.35 7.88 -12.51
C LEU A 500 13.24 7.47 -11.33
N ASN A 501 12.66 7.18 -10.17
CA ASN A 501 13.40 6.80 -8.97
C ASN A 501 13.61 5.28 -8.92
N GLN A 502 14.82 4.85 -8.62
CA GLN A 502 15.15 3.42 -8.63
C GLN A 502 14.54 2.63 -7.45
N LEU A 503 14.32 3.26 -6.29
CA LEU A 503 13.74 2.63 -5.10
C LEU A 503 12.23 2.84 -4.98
N ALA A 504 11.71 3.95 -5.50
CA ALA A 504 10.35 4.39 -5.19
C ALA A 504 9.24 3.75 -6.04
N ARG A 505 9.58 2.73 -6.85
CA ARG A 505 8.66 2.02 -7.76
C ARG A 505 8.08 0.73 -7.18
N ASP A 506 8.25 0.53 -5.88
CA ASP A 506 7.67 -0.58 -5.14
C ASP A 506 6.62 -0.07 -4.15
N THR A 507 5.40 -0.60 -4.26
CA THR A 507 4.29 -0.26 -3.36
C THR A 507 4.47 -0.79 -1.94
N GLN A 508 5.47 -1.63 -1.69
CA GLN A 508 5.86 -2.04 -0.33
C GLN A 508 6.51 -0.91 0.47
N HIS A 509 6.96 0.15 -0.21
CA HIS A 509 7.40 1.40 0.41
C HIS A 509 6.29 2.46 0.40
N HIS A 510 6.32 3.43 1.30
CA HIS A 510 5.33 4.50 1.42
C HIS A 510 5.30 5.57 0.33
N PHE A 511 6.25 5.57 -0.62
CA PHE A 511 6.44 6.72 -1.52
C PHE A 511 5.20 7.02 -2.39
N HIS A 512 4.34 6.03 -2.63
CA HIS A 512 3.06 6.22 -3.35
C HIS A 512 1.94 6.83 -2.51
N ALA A 513 2.12 7.04 -1.20
CA ALA A 513 1.06 7.52 -0.31
C ALA A 513 0.32 8.78 -0.84
N PRO A 514 1.01 9.83 -1.37
CA PRO A 514 0.31 11.00 -1.87
C PRO A 514 -0.50 10.76 -3.16
N LEU A 515 -0.26 9.65 -3.88
CA LEU A 515 -1.04 9.27 -5.06
C LEU A 515 -2.42 8.70 -4.68
N ILE A 516 -2.52 7.96 -3.56
CA ILE A 516 -3.74 7.24 -3.16
C ILE A 516 -4.98 8.17 -3.11
N PRO A 517 -4.95 9.35 -2.45
CA PRO A 517 -6.09 10.25 -2.42
C PRO A 517 -6.61 10.66 -3.80
N ILE A 518 -5.70 10.91 -4.74
CA ILE A 518 -6.03 11.34 -6.10
C ILE A 518 -6.63 10.18 -6.91
N LEU A 519 -6.09 8.97 -6.75
CA LEU A 519 -6.64 7.77 -7.39
C LEU A 519 -8.09 7.52 -6.95
N PHE A 520 -8.37 7.60 -5.64
CA PHE A 520 -9.73 7.43 -5.13
C PHE A 520 -10.67 8.57 -5.50
N TRP A 521 -10.17 9.81 -5.58
CA TRP A 521 -10.96 10.94 -6.07
C TRP A 521 -11.34 10.78 -7.55
N ALA A 522 -10.41 10.37 -8.40
CA ALA A 522 -10.66 10.08 -9.81
C ALA A 522 -11.59 8.86 -10.00
N ALA A 523 -11.42 7.81 -9.19
CA ALA A 523 -12.31 6.64 -9.19
C ALA A 523 -13.73 7.00 -8.76
N ALA A 524 -13.88 7.82 -7.70
CA ALA A 524 -15.19 8.26 -7.22
C ALA A 524 -15.96 9.06 -8.27
N ALA A 525 -15.27 9.98 -8.96
CA ALA A 525 -15.84 10.73 -10.07
C ALA A 525 -16.34 9.86 -11.23
N SER A 526 -15.83 8.64 -11.32
CA SER A 526 -16.19 7.68 -12.36
C SER A 526 -17.42 6.83 -11.99
N LEU A 527 -17.98 6.95 -10.78
CA LEU A 527 -19.09 6.11 -10.32
C LEU A 527 -20.51 6.55 -10.76
N THR A 528 -20.64 7.58 -11.60
CA THR A 528 -21.88 8.16 -12.16
C THR A 528 -23.19 7.39 -11.90
N THR A 529 -24.28 8.05 -11.53
CA THR A 529 -25.57 7.46 -11.07
C THR A 529 -26.11 6.24 -11.85
N THR A 530 -25.83 6.10 -13.13
CA THR A 530 -26.26 4.98 -13.98
C THR A 530 -25.33 3.76 -13.95
N ALA A 531 -24.10 3.90 -13.46
CA ALA A 531 -23.02 2.92 -13.58
C ALA A 531 -22.97 1.93 -12.40
N ARG A 532 -24.04 1.14 -12.22
CA ARG A 532 -24.22 0.19 -11.09
C ARG A 532 -23.12 -0.89 -10.98
N PHE A 533 -22.45 -1.21 -12.09
CA PHE A 533 -21.36 -2.20 -12.14
C PHE A 533 -20.06 -1.65 -11.53
N ARG A 534 -19.71 -0.39 -11.79
CA ARG A 534 -18.42 0.21 -11.41
C ARG A 534 -18.05 0.10 -9.92
N PRO A 535 -18.95 0.38 -8.95
CA PRO A 535 -18.58 0.26 -7.54
C PRO A 535 -18.36 -1.20 -7.10
N ARG A 536 -19.11 -2.16 -7.67
CA ARG A 536 -18.89 -3.60 -7.42
C ARG A 536 -17.60 -4.09 -8.05
N TRP A 537 -17.32 -3.61 -9.25
CA TRP A 537 -16.08 -3.87 -9.97
C TRP A 537 -14.87 -3.42 -9.16
N ALA A 538 -14.83 -2.16 -8.70
CA ALA A 538 -13.74 -1.67 -7.86
C ALA A 538 -13.58 -2.47 -6.56
N PHE A 539 -14.68 -2.78 -5.87
CA PHE A 539 -14.64 -3.59 -4.65
C PHE A 539 -14.11 -5.01 -4.92
N ALA A 540 -14.58 -5.66 -5.97
CA ALA A 540 -14.16 -7.00 -6.34
C ALA A 540 -12.68 -7.01 -6.80
N CYS A 541 -12.24 -5.99 -7.54
CA CYS A 541 -10.83 -5.82 -7.92
C CYS A 541 -9.94 -5.64 -6.70
N ALA A 542 -10.29 -4.78 -5.75
CA ALA A 542 -9.52 -4.57 -4.52
C ALA A 542 -9.43 -5.88 -3.72
N LEU A 543 -10.55 -6.58 -3.55
CA LEU A 543 -10.59 -7.87 -2.87
C LEU A 543 -9.72 -8.95 -3.57
N CYS A 544 -9.90 -9.15 -4.88
CA CYS A 544 -9.20 -10.19 -5.61
C CYS A 544 -7.70 -9.90 -5.81
N THR A 545 -7.32 -8.63 -5.97
CA THR A 545 -5.90 -8.24 -6.00
C THR A 545 -5.27 -8.35 -4.61
N GLY A 546 -6.01 -7.96 -3.55
CA GLY A 546 -5.60 -8.15 -2.17
C GLY A 546 -5.31 -9.61 -1.81
N LEU A 547 -6.02 -10.57 -2.42
CA LEU A 547 -5.75 -12.01 -2.26
C LEU A 547 -4.32 -12.40 -2.65
N PHE A 548 -3.75 -11.77 -3.67
CA PHE A 548 -2.40 -12.12 -4.16
C PHE A 548 -1.31 -11.21 -3.58
N PHE A 549 -1.62 -9.94 -3.32
CA PHE A 549 -0.60 -8.92 -3.02
C PHE A 549 -0.65 -8.37 -1.60
N SER A 550 -1.68 -8.66 -0.81
CA SER A 550 -1.74 -8.16 0.56
C SER A 550 -0.83 -8.94 1.51
N VAL A 551 -0.18 -8.20 2.43
CA VAL A 551 0.54 -8.76 3.59
C VAL A 551 -0.34 -9.10 4.79
N GLY A 552 -1.63 -8.75 4.77
CA GLY A 552 -2.56 -9.03 5.85
C GLY A 552 -3.35 -10.33 5.64
N PRO A 553 -4.27 -10.66 6.56
CA PRO A 553 -5.08 -11.89 6.51
C PRO A 553 -5.89 -12.11 5.23
N THR A 554 -6.08 -11.07 4.41
CA THR A 554 -6.74 -11.19 3.10
C THR A 554 -5.86 -11.83 2.04
N GLY A 555 -4.53 -11.85 2.21
CA GLY A 555 -3.57 -12.37 1.23
C GLY A 555 -3.21 -13.84 1.46
N ILE A 556 -3.01 -14.60 0.38
CA ILE A 556 -2.57 -16.01 0.43
C ILE A 556 -1.19 -16.12 1.10
N ALA A 557 -0.29 -15.18 0.80
CA ALA A 557 1.06 -15.15 1.33
C ALA A 557 1.13 -15.07 2.87
N PHE A 558 0.09 -14.54 3.53
CA PHE A 558 0.00 -14.49 4.98
C PHE A 558 -0.17 -15.89 5.58
N TRP A 559 -0.92 -16.78 4.92
CA TRP A 559 -1.29 -18.10 5.43
C TRP A 559 -0.38 -19.24 4.97
N ASP A 560 0.52 -18.98 4.03
CA ASP A 560 1.38 -20.00 3.42
C ASP A 560 2.71 -20.18 4.19
N PRO A 561 2.98 -21.35 4.80
CA PRO A 561 4.19 -21.59 5.59
C PRO A 561 5.52 -21.40 4.84
N ALA A 562 5.50 -21.52 3.51
CA ALA A 562 6.67 -21.33 2.66
C ALA A 562 6.80 -19.88 2.13
N SER A 563 5.86 -19.00 2.45
CA SER A 563 5.91 -17.58 2.13
C SER A 563 6.90 -16.82 3.02
N ALA A 564 7.48 -15.76 2.47
CA ALA A 564 8.25 -14.79 3.25
C ALA A 564 7.37 -14.01 4.24
N TYR A 565 6.06 -13.93 4.02
CA TYR A 565 5.09 -13.20 4.84
C TYR A 565 4.26 -14.11 5.77
N TYR A 566 4.69 -15.35 5.99
CA TYR A 566 3.95 -16.30 6.81
C TYR A 566 3.68 -15.78 8.22
N TRP A 567 2.41 -15.81 8.63
CA TRP A 567 1.98 -15.11 9.83
C TRP A 567 2.62 -15.63 11.12
N GLU A 568 2.77 -16.95 11.25
CA GLU A 568 3.32 -17.59 12.44
C GLU A 568 4.81 -17.22 12.63
N ARG A 569 5.52 -16.93 11.53
CA ARG A 569 6.94 -16.52 11.59
C ARG A 569 7.12 -15.12 12.17
N TRP A 570 6.18 -14.22 11.90
CA TRP A 570 6.36 -12.78 12.16
C TRP A 570 5.49 -12.24 13.28
N TYR A 571 4.27 -12.76 13.44
CA TYR A 571 3.28 -12.24 14.38
C TYR A 571 3.08 -13.14 15.60
N VAL A 572 3.90 -14.18 15.78
CA VAL A 572 3.97 -14.97 17.01
C VAL A 572 5.33 -14.70 17.66
N PRO A 573 5.38 -14.03 18.83
CA PRO A 573 6.63 -13.83 19.56
C PRO A 573 7.29 -15.17 19.90
N GLY A 574 8.58 -15.29 19.59
CA GLY A 574 9.37 -16.48 19.92
C GLY A 574 10.32 -16.24 21.10
N GLU A 575 11.19 -17.22 21.34
CA GLU A 575 12.16 -17.22 22.46
C GLU A 575 13.02 -15.93 22.52
N ARG A 576 13.38 -15.34 21.38
CA ARG A 576 14.10 -14.05 21.31
C ARG A 576 13.39 -12.94 22.08
N ALA A 577 12.07 -12.83 21.92
CA ALA A 577 11.27 -11.82 22.60
C ALA A 577 11.14 -12.12 24.10
N GLU A 578 11.00 -13.39 24.47
CA GLU A 578 10.91 -13.83 25.87
C GLU A 578 12.21 -13.52 26.63
N LYS A 579 13.37 -13.88 26.06
CA LYS A 579 14.69 -13.63 26.64
C LYS A 579 15.03 -12.14 26.78
N PHE A 580 14.46 -11.28 25.93
CA PHE A 580 14.72 -9.84 26.01
C PHE A 580 14.14 -9.19 27.28
N ALA A 581 13.08 -9.78 27.87
CA ALA A 581 12.57 -9.31 29.16
C ALA A 581 13.65 -9.38 30.26
N GLU A 582 14.51 -10.40 30.22
CA GLU A 582 15.62 -10.53 31.17
C GLU A 582 16.72 -9.48 30.95
N VAL A 583 16.86 -8.96 29.72
CA VAL A 583 17.81 -7.90 29.38
C VAL A 583 17.34 -6.55 29.89
N ILE A 584 16.07 -6.20 29.63
CA ILE A 584 15.54 -4.87 29.97
C ILE A 584 15.50 -4.65 31.49
N GLU A 585 15.29 -5.70 32.28
CA GLU A 585 15.32 -5.63 33.75
C GLU A 585 16.70 -5.28 34.33
N GLN A 586 17.78 -5.51 33.58
CA GLN A 586 19.15 -5.24 34.03
C GLN A 586 19.60 -3.80 33.79
N ILE A 587 18.87 -3.04 32.99
CA ILE A 587 19.29 -1.72 32.49
C ILE A 587 18.39 -0.64 33.09
N PRO A 588 18.91 0.22 33.97
CA PRO A 588 18.12 1.30 34.56
C PRO A 588 17.68 2.35 33.52
N ALA A 589 16.45 2.87 33.64
CA ALA A 589 15.88 3.83 32.68
C ALA A 589 16.65 5.17 32.60
N GLU A 590 17.37 5.54 33.66
CA GLU A 590 18.25 6.72 33.69
C GLU A 590 19.55 6.55 32.89
N SER A 591 19.79 5.37 32.33
CA SER A 591 21.01 5.06 31.58
C SER A 591 20.97 5.58 30.14
N LYS A 592 22.14 5.76 29.55
CA LYS A 592 22.31 6.02 28.12
C LYS A 592 22.72 4.72 27.42
N VAL A 593 21.89 4.25 26.51
CA VAL A 593 21.99 2.89 25.95
C VAL A 593 22.26 2.95 24.46
N ALA A 594 23.31 2.30 23.98
CA ALA A 594 23.50 2.01 22.57
C ALA A 594 22.96 0.61 22.27
N SER A 595 22.23 0.42 21.16
CA SER A 595 21.62 -0.88 20.87
C SER A 595 21.40 -1.15 19.39
N THR A 596 21.37 -2.42 19.01
CA THR A 596 21.00 -2.83 17.64
C THR A 596 19.55 -2.47 17.30
N ASP A 597 19.30 -2.10 16.04
CA ASP A 597 18.07 -1.45 15.55
C ASP A 597 16.73 -2.08 15.99
N PHE A 598 16.60 -3.40 16.06
CA PHE A 598 15.31 -4.08 16.33
C PHE A 598 14.98 -4.24 17.82
N VAL A 599 15.95 -4.01 18.71
CA VAL A 599 15.72 -3.90 20.17
C VAL A 599 15.73 -2.45 20.64
N HIS A 600 16.30 -1.54 19.85
CA HIS A 600 16.35 -0.11 20.13
C HIS A 600 15.00 0.54 20.47
N PRO A 601 13.84 0.19 19.86
CA PRO A 601 12.53 0.75 20.25
C PRO A 601 12.16 0.57 21.73
N ARG A 602 12.86 -0.30 22.45
CA ARG A 602 12.68 -0.56 23.88
C ARG A 602 13.43 0.41 24.77
N PHE A 603 14.36 1.17 24.21
CA PHE A 603 15.19 2.15 24.90
C PHE A 603 14.76 3.59 24.63
N THR A 604 13.70 3.83 23.85
CA THR A 604 13.20 5.19 23.51
C THR A 604 12.93 6.06 24.74
N HIS A 605 12.46 5.47 25.85
CA HIS A 605 12.15 6.22 27.08
C HIS A 605 13.32 6.32 28.07
N TYR A 606 14.53 5.91 27.66
CA TYR A 606 15.70 6.01 28.50
C TYR A 606 16.28 7.44 28.47
N ALA A 607 17.30 7.70 29.28
CA ALA A 607 17.95 9.02 29.30
C ALA A 607 18.47 9.39 27.91
N ARG A 608 19.08 8.44 27.18
CA ARG A 608 19.39 8.51 25.74
C ARG A 608 19.42 7.12 25.14
N SER A 609 19.06 6.99 23.87
CA SER A 609 19.16 5.77 23.08
C SER A 609 19.96 6.03 21.82
N TYR A 610 21.02 5.25 21.56
CA TYR A 610 21.91 5.41 20.42
C TYR A 610 21.83 4.19 19.49
N ASP A 611 21.90 4.42 18.18
CA ASP A 611 21.93 3.33 17.21
C ASP A 611 23.30 2.64 17.23
N TYR A 612 23.29 1.32 17.36
CA TYR A 612 24.46 0.45 17.24
C TYR A 612 24.20 -0.61 16.16
N SER A 613 23.98 -0.14 14.93
CA SER A 613 23.80 -0.97 13.74
C SER A 613 25.01 -0.88 12.80
N ASP A 614 25.12 -1.80 11.84
CA ASP A 614 26.18 -1.76 10.82
C ASP A 614 26.16 -0.48 9.97
N TYR A 615 25.04 0.24 9.96
CA TYR A 615 24.96 1.54 9.31
C TYR A 615 25.85 2.57 10.00
N ARG A 616 26.02 2.50 11.33
CA ARG A 616 26.82 3.47 12.12
C ARG A 616 27.37 2.86 13.43
N PRO A 617 28.55 2.21 13.41
CA PRO A 617 29.14 1.57 14.58
C PRO A 617 29.91 2.57 15.47
N VAL A 618 29.31 3.72 15.78
CA VAL A 618 29.94 4.74 16.65
C VAL A 618 29.15 4.87 17.94
N VAL A 619 29.74 4.38 19.03
CA VAL A 619 29.19 4.54 20.38
C VAL A 619 29.70 5.85 20.98
N PRO A 620 28.82 6.80 21.37
CA PRO A 620 29.25 8.01 22.06
C PRO A 620 30.00 7.72 23.36
N ASP A 621 30.99 8.55 23.68
CA ASP A 621 31.82 8.45 24.88
C ASP A 621 31.04 8.60 26.19
N ASP A 622 29.75 8.94 26.16
CA ASP A 622 28.92 9.05 27.35
C ASP A 622 27.95 7.89 27.51
N THR A 623 28.07 6.84 26.69
CA THR A 623 27.22 5.63 26.74
C THR A 623 27.49 4.80 28.00
N ASP A 624 26.43 4.39 28.70
CA ASP A 624 26.51 3.56 29.91
C ASP A 624 26.40 2.05 29.58
N TYR A 625 25.57 1.68 28.59
CA TYR A 625 25.33 0.29 28.20
C TYR A 625 25.33 0.09 26.69
N ILE A 626 25.78 -1.07 26.23
CA ILE A 626 25.64 -1.54 24.84
C ILE A 626 24.83 -2.84 24.84
N VAL A 627 23.76 -2.91 24.05
CA VAL A 627 22.86 -4.07 23.95
C VAL A 627 22.77 -4.56 22.51
N ILE A 628 23.21 -5.80 22.28
CA ILE A 628 23.31 -6.36 20.93
C ILE A 628 22.41 -7.60 20.84
N ASP A 629 21.47 -7.58 19.90
CA ASP A 629 20.71 -8.76 19.49
C ASP A 629 21.58 -9.62 18.57
N THR A 630 21.99 -10.81 19.02
CA THR A 630 22.85 -11.70 18.23
C THR A 630 22.06 -12.58 17.26
N ARG A 631 20.73 -12.65 17.40
CA ARG A 631 19.86 -13.57 16.65
C ARG A 631 19.06 -12.87 15.57
N HIS A 632 19.02 -11.54 15.55
CA HIS A 632 18.39 -10.80 14.45
C HIS A 632 19.00 -11.13 13.09
N ARG A 633 18.19 -11.14 12.02
CA ARG A 633 18.59 -11.49 10.66
C ARG A 633 19.66 -10.57 10.05
N TYR A 634 19.73 -9.34 10.55
CA TYR A 634 20.74 -8.34 10.15
C TYR A 634 21.91 -8.22 11.12
N SER A 635 21.94 -9.01 12.20
CA SER A 635 23.02 -8.93 13.16
C SER A 635 24.24 -9.71 12.67
N ASN A 636 25.38 -9.03 12.54
CA ASN A 636 26.66 -9.64 12.20
C ASN A 636 27.50 -10.01 13.43
N ILE A 637 27.12 -9.54 14.63
CA ILE A 637 27.82 -9.80 15.89
C ILE A 637 27.12 -10.95 16.61
N LYS A 638 27.85 -12.04 16.83
CA LYS A 638 27.36 -13.27 17.48
C LYS A 638 28.04 -13.53 18.82
N LEU A 639 29.28 -13.06 18.99
CA LEU A 639 30.10 -13.32 20.17
C LEU A 639 30.57 -12.01 20.82
N PRO A 640 30.74 -11.97 22.16
CA PRO A 640 31.29 -10.79 22.85
C PRO A 640 32.64 -10.33 22.30
N SER A 641 33.49 -11.26 21.85
CA SER A 641 34.80 -10.96 21.25
C SER A 641 34.73 -10.21 19.91
N GLU A 642 33.57 -10.22 19.26
CA GLU A 642 33.33 -9.50 18.00
C GLU A 642 32.91 -8.04 18.24
N VAL A 643 32.50 -7.70 19.46
CA VAL A 643 32.12 -6.34 19.83
C VAL A 643 33.38 -5.48 19.92
N LYS A 644 33.52 -4.50 19.02
CA LYS A 644 34.69 -3.62 18.89
C LYS A 644 35.07 -2.98 20.23
N GLU A 645 34.10 -2.45 20.95
CA GLU A 645 34.29 -1.75 22.21
C GLU A 645 34.86 -2.66 23.31
N PHE A 646 34.41 -3.92 23.37
CA PHE A 646 34.91 -4.89 24.34
C PHE A 646 36.27 -5.46 23.94
N ARG A 647 36.47 -5.77 22.65
CA ARG A 647 37.72 -6.30 22.12
C ARG A 647 38.87 -5.30 22.24
N ASP A 648 38.62 -4.06 21.85
CA ASP A 648 39.66 -3.04 21.74
C ASP A 648 39.86 -2.30 23.08
N ASN A 649 38.83 -2.25 23.96
CA ASN A 649 38.88 -1.53 25.24
C ASN A 649 38.27 -2.34 26.42
N PRO A 650 38.80 -3.54 26.75
CA PRO A 650 38.24 -4.42 27.80
C PRO A 650 38.36 -3.83 29.22
N GLN A 651 39.19 -2.81 29.42
CA GLN A 651 39.33 -2.09 30.69
C GLN A 651 38.20 -1.07 30.90
N THR A 652 37.52 -0.65 29.83
CA THR A 652 36.43 0.34 29.86
C THR A 652 35.07 -0.33 29.91
N TRP A 653 34.96 -1.55 29.40
CA TRP A 653 33.70 -2.28 29.28
C TRP A 653 33.72 -3.57 30.09
N GLU A 654 32.63 -3.85 30.78
CA GLU A 654 32.37 -5.07 31.51
C GLU A 654 31.26 -5.85 30.78
N LEU A 655 31.55 -7.09 30.42
CA LEU A 655 30.53 -8.01 29.92
C LEU A 655 29.67 -8.48 31.09
N LEU A 656 28.37 -8.20 31.05
CA LEU A 656 27.44 -8.71 32.05
C LEU A 656 27.21 -10.23 31.87
N PRO A 657 26.90 -10.98 32.94
CA PRO A 657 26.57 -12.39 32.83
C PRO A 657 25.40 -12.61 31.89
N ASP A 658 25.59 -13.49 30.90
CA ASP A 658 24.54 -13.85 29.96
C ASP A 658 23.47 -14.72 30.64
N ARG A 659 22.23 -14.22 30.65
CA ARG A 659 21.03 -14.93 31.14
C ARG A 659 20.14 -15.42 29.99
N THR A 660 20.55 -15.13 28.77
CA THR A 660 19.72 -15.20 27.57
C THR A 660 20.13 -16.32 26.63
N ASP A 661 20.99 -17.25 27.06
CA ASP A 661 21.46 -18.38 26.24
C ASP A 661 22.07 -17.93 24.89
N GLY A 662 22.85 -16.85 24.95
CA GLY A 662 23.54 -16.25 23.81
C GLY A 662 22.64 -15.47 22.86
N TYR A 663 21.41 -15.14 23.25
CA TYR A 663 20.52 -14.30 22.43
C TYR A 663 20.92 -12.83 22.42
N PHE A 664 21.45 -12.33 23.54
CA PHE A 664 21.84 -10.93 23.68
C PHE A 664 23.21 -10.80 24.34
N ILE A 665 23.97 -9.82 23.88
CA ILE A 665 25.21 -9.38 24.54
C ILE A 665 24.93 -8.04 25.20
N VAL A 666 25.27 -7.94 26.48
CA VAL A 666 25.11 -6.70 27.26
C VAL A 666 26.46 -6.28 27.83
N LEU A 667 26.94 -5.11 27.43
CA LEU A 667 28.12 -4.48 28.00
C LEU A 667 27.70 -3.34 28.90
N ARG A 668 28.34 -3.23 30.06
CA ARG A 668 28.24 -2.09 30.98
C ARG A 668 29.56 -1.35 30.99
N ARG A 669 29.51 -0.02 30.94
CA ARG A 669 30.71 0.79 31.09
C ARG A 669 31.19 0.79 32.53
N ARG A 670 32.47 0.52 32.73
CA ARG A 670 33.14 0.63 34.04
C ARG A 670 33.27 2.12 34.38
N ARG A 671 32.85 2.49 35.60
CA ARG A 671 32.97 3.85 36.13
C ARG A 671 34.26 4.05 36.89
#